data_AF-A0AA39U8B6-F1
#
_entry.id   AF-A0AA39U8B6-F1
#
_cell.length_a   1.000
_cell.length_b   1.000
_cell.length_c   1.000
_cell.angle_alpha   90.00
_cell.angle_beta   90.00
_cell.angle_gamma   90.00
#
_symmetry.space_group_name_H-M   'P 1'
#
loop_
_entity.id
_entity.type
_entity.pdbx_description
1 polymer ?
#
loop_
_entity_poly.entity_id
_entity_poly.type
_entity_poly.pdbx_seq_one_letter_code
_entity_poly.pdbx_strand_id
1 'polypeptide(L)'
;MSLLLTIFALVFVAELISWIGKSVLLDFVDGELSSIKSSFSMKFTAAIWMSTTGSQFIVGWWYRKAAVFYLPEGWFGPVAWWVSFPFAPKGSVSVGMWQMACRRVIKVGERVVRDLCDAEHCTPQRGRVYIHSKAADKAQSVILTEEALQFLAALHRTFETTRQSLLVARQDAQRTYDAGVSLDFHPETAHIRAEPSWHCAPPGPGLEDRRVEITGPTDRKMVINALNSGAKTFMADFEDSSSPTFANMVNGQLNLRDAVRRQIDFESNGKAYKLGEKLATLIVRPRGWHLDEPRVTVDNAPVSGSIFDFALYFFHNAKELVKRGSGPYFYLPKMEHYLEARLWNDIFLFSQSYIGIPHNTVRATVLIETIPAAFQMEEILFELRNHSSGLNCGRWDYIFSFIKKRRADRKAILPDRKDVTMTVGFMDAYVRLLIQTCHKRKVAAMGGMSAQIPIKDDPKANEIAMEKVRADKLREVTAGHDGTWIAHPLINKIAMEVFNKHMLGPNQYHVRREEVRVAAADLLNTNVPGEITTEGVRSNITTSLAYTAAWIGGNGCIPFNYLMEDAATAEITRVQLWQWVKYQSRLDTGELITKELIDAWVDELAPGIKKLAPGVKDADVVIAKDYLKHQVRGEWPSEFLTSDLMPYLATRDGVEPKLVKAALLLPPMSVVVFEISQQVLPESAEEGTCCHEIRI
;
A
#
# COMPACT_ATOMS: atom_id res chain seq x y z
N MET A 1 30.28 -16.55 -49.73
CA MET A 1 29.34 -16.17 -48.65
C MET A 1 28.01 -15.83 -49.31
N SER A 2 26.88 -16.39 -48.85
CA SER A 2 25.55 -16.04 -49.39
C SER A 2 25.32 -14.51 -49.26
N LEU A 3 24.62 -13.89 -50.23
CA LEU A 3 24.25 -12.48 -50.20
C LEU A 3 23.62 -12.08 -48.84
N LEU A 4 22.88 -13.01 -48.24
CA LEU A 4 22.30 -12.94 -46.89
C LEU A 4 23.35 -12.69 -45.80
N LEU A 5 24.42 -13.50 -45.77
CA LEU A 5 25.50 -13.42 -44.78
C LEU A 5 26.37 -12.18 -45.03
N THR A 6 26.61 -11.84 -46.29
CA THR A 6 27.39 -10.65 -46.67
C THR A 6 26.72 -9.38 -46.17
N ILE A 7 25.40 -9.23 -46.38
CA ILE A 7 24.66 -8.06 -45.88
C ILE A 7 24.62 -8.04 -44.35
N PHE A 8 24.42 -9.19 -43.70
CA PHE A 8 24.42 -9.27 -42.23
C PHE A 8 25.76 -8.83 -41.64
N ALA A 9 26.88 -9.38 -42.14
CA ALA A 9 28.22 -9.03 -41.67
C ALA A 9 28.52 -7.54 -41.86
N LEU A 10 28.08 -6.95 -42.97
CA LEU A 10 28.31 -5.54 -43.28
C LEU A 10 27.48 -4.61 -42.37
N VAL A 11 26.22 -4.98 -42.07
CA VAL A 11 25.39 -4.25 -41.10
C VAL A 11 25.95 -4.39 -39.68
N PHE A 12 26.41 -5.59 -39.31
CA PHE A 12 27.03 -5.85 -38.01
C PHE A 12 28.29 -5.00 -37.80
N VAL A 13 29.23 -5.02 -38.76
CA VAL A 13 30.46 -4.21 -38.68
C VAL A 13 30.13 -2.71 -38.65
N ALA A 14 29.15 -2.25 -39.42
CA ALA A 14 28.76 -0.85 -39.43
C ALA A 14 28.15 -0.38 -38.10
N GLU A 15 27.27 -1.17 -37.47
CA GLU A 15 26.72 -0.84 -36.15
C GLU A 15 27.80 -0.95 -35.06
N LEU A 16 28.71 -1.92 -35.14
CA LEU A 16 29.85 -2.05 -34.23
C LEU A 16 30.78 -0.82 -34.29
N ILE A 17 31.14 -0.38 -35.49
CA ILE A 17 31.94 0.85 -35.70
C ILE A 17 31.19 2.07 -35.18
N SER A 18 29.87 2.17 -35.41
CA SER A 18 29.07 3.27 -34.86
C SER A 18 29.00 3.24 -33.33
N TRP A 19 28.98 2.07 -32.71
CA TRP A 19 28.91 1.92 -31.26
C TRP A 19 30.23 2.33 -30.62
N ILE A 20 31.35 1.78 -31.09
CA ILE A 20 32.72 2.14 -30.65
C ILE A 20 33.00 3.63 -30.92
N GLY A 21 32.61 4.14 -32.09
CA GLY A 21 32.83 5.53 -32.44
C GLY A 21 32.10 6.51 -31.51
N LYS A 22 30.90 6.15 -31.03
CA LYS A 22 30.14 6.96 -30.07
C LYS A 22 30.72 6.90 -28.67
N SER A 23 31.18 5.74 -28.19
CA SER A 23 31.81 5.62 -26.88
C SER A 23 33.12 6.41 -26.83
N VAL A 24 33.97 6.28 -27.85
CA VAL A 24 35.22 7.04 -27.97
C VAL A 24 34.96 8.56 -28.05
N LEU A 25 33.90 8.99 -28.73
CA LEU A 25 33.49 10.40 -28.77
C LEU A 25 33.04 10.92 -27.40
N LEU A 26 32.30 10.12 -26.62
CA LEU A 26 31.82 10.49 -25.28
C LEU A 26 32.99 10.66 -24.30
N ASP A 27 33.93 9.71 -24.26
CA ASP A 27 35.12 9.77 -23.41
C ASP A 27 36.02 10.97 -23.75
N PHE A 28 36.07 11.38 -25.02
CA PHE A 28 36.87 12.53 -25.47
C PHE A 28 36.19 13.89 -25.20
N VAL A 29 34.85 13.92 -25.09
CA VAL A 29 34.07 15.14 -24.83
C VAL A 29 34.23 15.61 -23.38
N ASP A 30 34.52 14.70 -22.44
CA ASP A 30 34.68 14.99 -21.01
C ASP A 30 36.02 15.64 -20.59
N GLY A 31 37.01 15.80 -21.50
CA GLY A 31 38.30 16.50 -21.21
C GLY A 31 38.32 18.01 -21.50
N GLU A 32 39.17 18.81 -20.84
CA GLU A 32 39.24 20.27 -21.04
C GLU A 32 39.95 20.69 -22.36
N LEU A 33 39.21 21.11 -23.41
CA LEU A 33 39.64 22.05 -24.49
C LEU A 33 38.56 22.16 -25.59
N SER A 34 37.87 23.30 -25.75
CA SER A 34 36.61 23.38 -26.51
C SER A 34 36.70 23.69 -28.02
N SER A 35 37.77 24.34 -28.53
CA SER A 35 37.76 24.84 -29.93
C SER A 35 38.27 23.85 -30.98
N ILE A 36 39.20 22.95 -30.64
CA ILE A 36 39.68 21.87 -31.54
C ILE A 36 38.64 20.74 -31.67
N LYS A 37 37.74 20.60 -30.68
CA LYS A 37 36.74 19.54 -30.57
C LYS A 37 35.65 19.59 -31.65
N SER A 38 35.15 20.78 -32.00
CA SER A 38 34.02 20.89 -32.94
C SER A 38 34.40 20.47 -34.36
N SER A 39 35.55 20.93 -34.86
CA SER A 39 36.05 20.60 -36.19
C SER A 39 36.48 19.13 -36.32
N PHE A 40 37.06 18.54 -35.26
CA PHE A 40 37.40 17.12 -35.23
C PHE A 40 36.14 16.24 -35.13
N SER A 41 35.20 16.58 -34.23
CA SER A 41 33.94 15.86 -34.06
C SER A 41 33.11 15.84 -35.35
N MET A 42 33.03 16.97 -36.07
CA MET A 42 32.34 17.01 -37.36
C MET A 42 33.03 16.12 -38.42
N LYS A 43 34.35 16.18 -38.55
CA LYS A 43 35.10 15.35 -39.50
C LYS A 43 35.03 13.86 -39.15
N PHE A 44 35.11 13.51 -37.87
CA PHE A 44 35.04 12.14 -37.38
C PHE A 44 33.63 11.56 -37.53
N THR A 45 32.59 12.34 -37.20
CA THR A 45 31.19 11.95 -37.40
C THR A 45 30.87 11.76 -38.88
N ALA A 46 31.37 12.65 -39.76
CA ALA A 46 31.22 12.51 -41.21
C ALA A 46 31.94 11.26 -41.74
N ALA A 47 33.14 10.95 -41.24
CA ALA A 47 33.90 9.77 -41.63
C ALA A 47 33.21 8.46 -41.18
N ILE A 48 32.68 8.41 -39.96
CA ILE A 48 31.88 7.28 -39.47
C ILE A 48 30.60 7.13 -40.30
N TRP A 49 29.90 8.23 -40.59
CA TRP A 49 28.68 8.17 -41.38
C TRP A 49 28.96 7.64 -42.80
N MET A 50 30.06 8.08 -43.43
CA MET A 50 30.46 7.62 -44.76
C MET A 50 30.86 6.13 -44.77
N SER A 51 31.60 5.67 -43.77
CA SER A 51 32.04 4.27 -43.67
C SER A 51 30.92 3.31 -43.29
N THR A 52 29.94 3.76 -42.50
CA THR A 52 28.82 2.91 -42.01
C THR A 52 27.59 3.00 -42.90
N THR A 53 27.06 4.22 -43.10
CA THR A 53 25.80 4.45 -43.83
C THR A 53 26.05 4.55 -45.34
N GLY A 54 27.15 5.19 -45.74
CA GLY A 54 27.53 5.31 -47.15
C GLY A 54 27.82 3.96 -47.81
N SER A 55 28.58 3.08 -47.14
CA SER A 55 28.89 1.73 -47.64
C SER A 55 27.64 0.85 -47.78
N GLN A 56 26.71 0.92 -46.82
CA GLN A 56 25.42 0.22 -46.89
C GLN A 56 24.56 0.69 -48.05
N PHE A 57 24.58 2.00 -48.35
CA PHE A 57 23.90 2.58 -49.51
C PHE A 57 24.49 2.09 -50.83
N ILE A 58 25.83 2.06 -50.94
CA ILE A 58 26.53 1.57 -52.14
C ILE A 58 26.19 0.10 -52.40
N VAL A 59 26.20 -0.73 -51.36
CA VAL A 59 25.86 -2.16 -51.45
C VAL A 59 24.38 -2.35 -51.77
N GLY A 60 23.50 -1.61 -51.10
CA GLY A 60 22.06 -1.62 -51.36
C GLY A 60 21.72 -1.21 -52.79
N TRP A 61 22.47 -0.25 -53.34
CA TRP A 61 22.34 0.19 -54.73
C TRP A 61 22.89 -0.84 -55.72
N TRP A 62 24.08 -1.39 -55.46
CA TRP A 62 24.74 -2.36 -56.34
C TRP A 62 23.93 -3.64 -56.50
N TYR A 63 23.30 -4.10 -55.41
CA TYR A 63 22.45 -5.30 -55.38
C TYR A 63 20.95 -5.00 -55.40
N ARG A 64 20.53 -3.80 -55.79
CA ARG A 64 19.12 -3.37 -55.72
C ARG A 64 18.13 -4.29 -56.46
N LYS A 65 18.58 -4.99 -57.51
CA LYS A 65 17.75 -5.92 -58.30
C LYS A 65 17.89 -7.39 -57.88
N ALA A 66 18.73 -7.70 -56.89
CA ALA A 66 18.97 -9.06 -56.43
C ALA A 66 18.03 -9.43 -55.28
N ALA A 67 17.49 -10.65 -55.31
CA ALA A 67 16.75 -11.22 -54.19
C ALA A 67 17.74 -11.71 -53.11
N VAL A 68 17.53 -11.33 -51.85
CA VAL A 68 18.31 -11.90 -50.74
C VAL A 68 17.90 -13.36 -50.51
N PHE A 69 16.60 -13.62 -50.54
CA PHE A 69 15.99 -14.95 -50.61
C PHE A 69 14.53 -14.81 -51.07
N TYR A 70 13.96 -15.91 -51.58
CA TYR A 70 12.56 -16.00 -51.98
C TYR A 70 11.68 -16.46 -50.81
N LEU A 71 10.47 -15.92 -50.75
CA LEU A 71 9.49 -16.24 -49.72
C LEU A 71 8.64 -17.44 -50.15
N PRO A 72 8.30 -18.35 -49.23
CA PRO A 72 7.31 -19.40 -49.49
C PRO A 72 5.95 -18.80 -49.89
N GLU A 73 5.25 -19.44 -50.82
CA GLU A 73 3.93 -18.99 -51.27
C GLU A 73 2.93 -18.94 -50.09
N GLY A 74 2.21 -17.82 -49.95
CA GLY A 74 1.15 -17.65 -48.95
C GLY A 74 1.56 -17.06 -47.60
N TRP A 75 2.86 -16.97 -47.26
CA TRP A 75 3.30 -16.52 -45.93
C TRP A 75 2.94 -15.08 -45.57
N PHE A 76 2.94 -14.16 -46.55
CA PHE A 76 2.78 -12.72 -46.30
C PHE A 76 1.56 -12.10 -46.99
N GLY A 77 0.68 -12.90 -47.62
CA GLY A 77 -0.54 -12.42 -48.25
C GLY A 77 -0.35 -11.13 -49.10
N PRO A 78 -1.26 -10.14 -49.01
CA PRO A 78 -1.19 -8.92 -49.81
C PRO A 78 -0.06 -7.95 -49.42
N VAL A 79 0.70 -8.19 -48.33
CA VAL A 79 1.83 -7.34 -47.92
C VAL A 79 3.18 -7.84 -48.46
N ALA A 80 3.21 -8.94 -49.22
CA ALA A 80 4.42 -9.49 -49.84
C ALA A 80 5.16 -8.52 -50.78
N TRP A 81 4.45 -7.55 -51.39
CA TRP A 81 5.10 -6.54 -52.24
C TRP A 81 5.95 -5.55 -51.43
N TRP A 82 5.62 -5.32 -50.16
CA TRP A 82 6.29 -4.36 -49.29
C TRP A 82 7.69 -4.84 -48.88
N VAL A 83 7.83 -6.15 -48.65
CA VAL A 83 9.13 -6.78 -48.35
C VAL A 83 10.06 -6.89 -49.57
N SER A 84 9.50 -6.85 -50.79
CA SER A 84 10.26 -6.76 -52.04
C SER A 84 10.64 -5.31 -52.43
N PHE A 85 10.14 -4.31 -51.71
CA PHE A 85 10.46 -2.91 -51.98
C PHE A 85 11.80 -2.51 -51.34
N PRO A 86 12.65 -1.68 -52.00
CA PRO A 86 12.56 -1.26 -53.39
C PRO A 86 13.34 -2.21 -54.33
N PHE A 87 12.82 -2.40 -55.55
CA PHE A 87 13.52 -2.98 -56.72
C PHE A 87 13.79 -4.51 -56.75
N ALA A 88 13.39 -5.30 -55.75
CA ALA A 88 13.56 -6.76 -55.78
C ALA A 88 12.41 -7.47 -56.54
N PRO A 89 12.65 -8.68 -57.09
CA PRO A 89 11.60 -9.49 -57.71
C PRO A 89 10.41 -9.76 -56.76
N LYS A 90 9.18 -9.80 -57.29
CA LYS A 90 7.98 -10.10 -56.50
C LYS A 90 8.13 -11.47 -55.82
N GLY A 91 7.76 -11.55 -54.54
CA GLY A 91 7.89 -12.78 -53.75
C GLY A 91 9.29 -12.98 -53.16
N SER A 92 10.13 -11.95 -53.12
CA SER A 92 11.47 -12.00 -52.50
C SER A 92 11.70 -10.86 -51.51
N VAL A 93 12.72 -11.00 -50.66
CA VAL A 93 13.13 -9.94 -49.74
C VAL A 93 14.19 -9.06 -50.40
N SER A 94 13.95 -7.74 -50.40
CA SER A 94 14.91 -6.76 -50.93
C SER A 94 16.12 -6.61 -49.99
N VAL A 95 17.25 -6.19 -50.57
CA VAL A 95 18.47 -5.88 -49.80
C VAL A 95 18.20 -4.81 -48.73
N GLY A 96 17.42 -3.78 -49.05
CA GLY A 96 17.07 -2.72 -48.10
C GLY A 96 16.19 -3.20 -46.95
N MET A 97 15.21 -4.06 -47.23
CA MET A 97 14.36 -4.65 -46.19
C MET A 97 15.16 -5.58 -45.27
N TRP A 98 16.06 -6.38 -45.85
CA TRP A 98 16.95 -7.24 -45.07
C TRP A 98 17.94 -6.44 -44.20
N GLN A 99 18.51 -5.34 -44.73
CA GLN A 99 19.34 -4.43 -43.94
C GLN A 99 18.60 -3.84 -42.73
N MET A 100 17.33 -3.43 -42.91
CA MET A 100 16.49 -2.95 -41.80
C MET A 100 16.25 -4.04 -40.74
N ALA A 101 15.91 -5.26 -41.17
CA ALA A 101 15.68 -6.38 -40.26
C ALA A 101 16.94 -6.69 -39.44
N CYS A 102 18.09 -6.85 -40.10
CA CYS A 102 19.39 -7.07 -39.46
C CYS A 102 19.72 -5.96 -38.45
N ARG A 103 19.52 -4.69 -38.83
CA ARG A 103 19.77 -3.55 -37.95
C ARG A 103 18.90 -3.58 -36.70
N ARG A 104 17.63 -3.98 -36.83
CA ARG A 104 16.69 -4.07 -35.71
C ARG A 104 17.10 -5.18 -34.74
N VAL A 105 17.48 -6.33 -35.27
CA VAL A 105 17.99 -7.48 -34.47
C VAL A 105 19.28 -7.10 -33.76
N ILE A 106 20.23 -6.49 -34.46
CA ILE A 106 21.51 -6.06 -33.87
C ILE A 106 21.29 -5.01 -32.77
N LYS A 107 20.36 -4.05 -32.94
CA LYS A 107 20.04 -3.05 -31.90
C LYS A 107 19.33 -3.64 -30.68
N VAL A 108 18.49 -4.66 -30.89
CA VAL A 108 17.90 -5.42 -29.77
C VAL A 108 18.98 -6.20 -29.05
N GLY A 109 19.89 -6.84 -29.80
CA GLY A 109 21.08 -7.50 -29.25
C GLY A 109 22.00 -6.54 -28.50
N GLU A 110 22.24 -5.34 -29.02
CA GLU A 110 23.01 -4.28 -28.35
C GLU A 110 22.33 -3.86 -27.04
N ARG A 111 21.00 -3.74 -27.01
CA ARG A 111 20.26 -3.45 -25.77
C ARG A 111 20.41 -4.59 -24.77
N VAL A 112 20.24 -5.83 -25.19
CA VAL A 112 20.42 -7.01 -24.32
C VAL A 112 21.85 -7.12 -23.83
N VAL A 113 22.84 -6.89 -24.69
CA VAL A 113 24.27 -6.88 -24.31
C VAL A 113 24.57 -5.70 -23.41
N ARG A 114 23.93 -4.53 -23.59
CA ARG A 114 24.07 -3.40 -22.67
C ARG A 114 23.43 -3.72 -21.32
N ASP A 115 22.24 -4.30 -21.30
CA ASP A 115 21.59 -4.75 -20.08
C ASP A 115 22.42 -5.83 -19.36
N LEU A 116 23.10 -6.72 -20.12
CA LEU A 116 24.01 -7.74 -19.60
C LEU A 116 25.39 -7.18 -19.19
N CYS A 117 25.96 -6.23 -19.92
CA CYS A 117 27.24 -5.61 -19.61
C CYS A 117 27.11 -4.55 -18.52
N ASP A 118 25.98 -3.88 -18.40
CA ASP A 118 25.59 -3.09 -17.23
C ASP A 118 25.38 -4.03 -16.03
N ALA A 119 24.93 -5.27 -16.26
CA ALA A 119 24.89 -6.32 -15.24
C ALA A 119 26.28 -6.94 -14.91
N GLU A 120 27.27 -6.91 -15.81
CA GLU A 120 28.65 -7.41 -15.57
C GLU A 120 29.63 -6.32 -15.09
N HIS A 121 29.45 -5.06 -15.48
CA HIS A 121 30.15 -3.90 -14.92
C HIS A 121 29.49 -3.39 -13.64
N CYS A 122 28.25 -3.82 -13.36
CA CYS A 122 27.90 -4.17 -12.00
C CYS A 122 28.69 -5.42 -11.61
N THR A 123 29.92 -5.20 -11.10
CA THR A 123 30.24 -5.93 -9.89
C THR A 123 29.01 -5.80 -8.99
N PRO A 124 28.36 -6.89 -8.56
CA PRO A 124 27.22 -6.76 -7.68
C PRO A 124 27.78 -6.13 -6.40
N GLN A 125 27.58 -4.83 -6.24
CA GLN A 125 27.65 -4.22 -4.93
C GLN A 125 26.40 -4.66 -4.19
N ARG A 126 26.38 -5.94 -3.82
CA ARG A 126 25.50 -6.50 -2.79
C ARG A 126 25.75 -5.68 -1.54
N GLY A 127 24.93 -4.66 -1.27
CA GLY A 127 25.11 -3.90 -0.03
C GLY A 127 24.36 -2.59 0.14
N ARG A 128 23.98 -1.85 -0.92
CA ARG A 128 23.57 -0.46 -0.66
C ARG A 128 22.10 -0.31 -0.26
N VAL A 129 21.90 -0.13 1.04
CA VAL A 129 20.69 0.48 1.62
C VAL A 129 20.91 1.99 1.65
N TYR A 130 19.98 2.75 1.09
CA TYR A 130 20.03 4.21 1.09
C TYR A 130 18.85 4.79 1.85
N ILE A 131 19.14 5.77 2.69
CA ILE A 131 18.14 6.57 3.41
C ILE A 131 18.13 7.96 2.77
N HIS A 132 17.02 8.30 2.11
CA HIS A 132 16.86 9.55 1.36
C HIS A 132 16.40 10.72 2.21
N SER A 133 15.86 10.47 3.41
CA SER A 133 15.32 11.50 4.30
C SER A 133 16.18 11.73 5.54
N LYS A 134 16.33 13.00 5.93
CA LYS A 134 16.98 13.41 7.19
C LYS A 134 16.00 13.61 8.34
N ALA A 135 14.70 13.35 8.13
CA ALA A 135 13.68 13.58 9.16
C ALA A 135 13.87 12.66 10.36
N ALA A 136 13.72 13.18 11.58
CA ALA A 136 13.91 12.43 12.83
C ALA A 136 15.31 11.81 13.02
N ASP A 137 16.38 12.53 12.64
CA ASP A 137 17.79 12.12 12.73
C ASP A 137 18.17 11.44 14.07
N LYS A 138 17.76 12.02 15.20
CA LYS A 138 17.99 11.42 16.53
C LYS A 138 17.37 10.03 16.70
N ALA A 139 16.21 9.78 16.11
CA ALA A 139 15.58 8.46 16.16
C ALA A 139 16.19 7.51 15.13
N GLN A 140 16.58 8.02 13.96
CA GLN A 140 17.26 7.24 12.93
C GLN A 140 18.54 6.59 13.48
N SER A 141 19.38 7.35 14.18
CA SER A 141 20.66 6.83 14.71
C SER A 141 20.52 5.64 15.67
N VAL A 142 19.33 5.46 16.27
CA VAL A 142 19.07 4.37 17.22
C VAL A 142 18.18 3.26 16.66
N ILE A 143 17.45 3.52 15.56
CA ILE A 143 16.52 2.56 14.95
C ILE A 143 17.07 1.99 13.64
N LEU A 144 17.71 2.83 12.83
CA LEU A 144 18.29 2.45 11.54
C LEU A 144 19.77 2.11 11.73
N THR A 145 20.06 1.21 12.69
CA THR A 145 21.42 0.69 12.90
C THR A 145 21.82 -0.20 11.73
N GLU A 146 23.13 -0.42 11.56
CA GLU A 146 23.65 -1.24 10.46
C GLU A 146 23.02 -2.63 10.44
N GLU A 147 22.91 -3.29 11.58
CA GLU A 147 22.36 -4.65 11.69
C GLU A 147 20.86 -4.68 11.40
N ALA A 148 20.12 -3.64 11.80
CA ALA A 148 18.69 -3.51 11.50
C ALA A 148 18.47 -3.30 9.99
N LEU A 149 19.32 -2.49 9.35
CA LEU A 149 19.27 -2.25 7.90
C LEU A 149 19.70 -3.50 7.10
N GLN A 150 20.68 -4.27 7.59
CA GLN A 150 21.06 -5.55 7.00
C GLN A 150 19.89 -6.56 7.05
N PHE A 151 19.21 -6.65 8.19
CA PHE A 151 18.01 -7.49 8.33
C PHE A 151 16.88 -7.03 7.40
N LEU A 152 16.61 -5.72 7.34
CA LEU A 152 15.64 -5.13 6.42
C LEU A 152 15.96 -5.46 4.95
N ALA A 153 17.22 -5.29 4.55
CA ALA A 153 17.67 -5.61 3.20
C ALA A 153 17.55 -7.10 2.87
N ALA A 154 17.83 -7.98 3.84
CA ALA A 154 17.64 -9.42 3.68
C ALA A 154 16.18 -9.79 3.44
N LEU A 155 15.25 -9.20 4.21
CA LEU A 155 13.81 -9.37 3.99
C LEU A 155 13.38 -8.83 2.63
N HIS A 156 13.80 -7.61 2.27
CA HIS A 156 13.45 -7.00 0.99
C HIS A 156 13.90 -7.88 -0.19
N ARG A 157 15.18 -8.27 -0.23
CA ARG A 157 15.74 -9.12 -1.30
C ARG A 157 15.08 -10.48 -1.42
N THR A 158 14.56 -11.01 -0.31
CA THR A 158 13.94 -12.34 -0.29
C THR A 158 12.47 -12.30 -0.71
N PHE A 159 11.73 -11.26 -0.33
CA PHE A 159 10.26 -11.29 -0.36
C PHE A 159 9.61 -10.22 -1.26
N GLU A 160 10.35 -9.19 -1.68
CA GLU A 160 9.78 -8.09 -2.45
C GLU A 160 9.19 -8.54 -3.79
N THR A 161 9.88 -9.42 -4.52
CA THR A 161 9.37 -9.94 -5.80
C THR A 161 8.06 -10.70 -5.62
N THR A 162 7.93 -11.47 -4.54
CA THR A 162 6.68 -12.17 -4.20
C THR A 162 5.56 -11.18 -3.87
N ARG A 163 5.85 -10.15 -3.07
CA ARG A 163 4.88 -9.07 -2.78
C ARG A 163 4.37 -8.42 -4.06
N GLN A 164 5.27 -8.01 -4.96
CA GLN A 164 4.90 -7.39 -6.24
C GLN A 164 4.04 -8.31 -7.09
N SER A 165 4.38 -9.61 -7.15
CA SER A 165 3.60 -10.60 -7.89
C SER A 165 2.18 -10.73 -7.34
N LEU A 166 2.00 -10.67 -6.01
CA LEU A 166 0.68 -10.69 -5.37
C LEU A 166 -0.12 -9.42 -5.65
N LEU A 167 0.53 -8.24 -5.67
CA LEU A 167 -0.13 -6.98 -6.03
C LEU A 167 -0.60 -6.98 -7.50
N VAL A 168 0.19 -7.55 -8.42
CA VAL A 168 -0.26 -7.78 -9.80
C VAL A 168 -1.44 -8.75 -9.84
N ALA A 169 -1.39 -9.85 -9.07
CA ALA A 169 -2.49 -10.80 -8.98
C ALA A 169 -3.81 -10.17 -8.48
N ARG A 170 -3.76 -9.17 -7.57
CA ARG A 170 -4.94 -8.39 -7.18
C ARG A 170 -5.56 -7.66 -8.38
N GLN A 171 -4.74 -7.06 -9.24
CA GLN A 171 -5.22 -6.37 -10.44
C GLN A 171 -5.86 -7.35 -11.43
N ASP A 172 -5.26 -8.52 -11.59
CA ASP A 172 -5.78 -9.58 -12.46
C ASP A 172 -7.13 -10.11 -11.97
N ALA A 173 -7.25 -10.38 -10.66
CA ALA A 173 -8.51 -10.76 -10.03
C ALA A 173 -9.57 -9.67 -10.21
N GLN A 174 -9.20 -8.40 -10.04
CA GLN A 174 -10.12 -7.29 -10.22
C GLN A 174 -10.63 -7.17 -11.66
N ARG A 175 -9.78 -7.37 -12.68
CA ARG A 175 -10.24 -7.40 -14.09
C ARG A 175 -11.24 -8.53 -14.32
N THR A 176 -11.11 -9.64 -13.60
CA THR A 176 -12.03 -10.77 -13.64
C THR A 176 -13.39 -10.42 -13.01
N TYR A 177 -13.39 -9.71 -11.87
CA TYR A 177 -14.62 -9.19 -11.25
C TYR A 177 -15.32 -8.16 -12.14
N ASP A 178 -14.55 -7.25 -12.74
CA ASP A 178 -15.09 -6.24 -13.67
C ASP A 178 -15.73 -6.88 -14.92
N ALA A 179 -15.25 -8.05 -15.33
CA ALA A 179 -15.82 -8.85 -16.42
C ALA A 179 -17.10 -9.63 -16.01
N GLY A 180 -17.54 -9.53 -14.75
CA GLY A 180 -18.79 -10.11 -14.25
C GLY A 180 -18.65 -11.46 -13.55
N VAL A 181 -17.43 -11.95 -13.32
CA VAL A 181 -17.22 -13.14 -12.48
C VAL A 181 -17.48 -12.77 -11.02
N SER A 182 -18.37 -13.50 -10.37
CA SER A 182 -18.73 -13.25 -8.97
C SER A 182 -17.68 -13.78 -8.00
N LEU A 183 -17.61 -13.18 -6.82
CA LEU A 183 -16.83 -13.68 -5.69
C LEU A 183 -17.51 -14.93 -5.11
N ASP A 184 -16.72 -15.98 -4.85
CA ASP A 184 -17.22 -17.23 -4.28
C ASP A 184 -16.12 -17.93 -3.46
N PHE A 185 -16.49 -18.94 -2.68
CA PHE A 185 -15.55 -19.81 -1.98
C PHE A 185 -14.82 -20.71 -2.98
N HIS A 186 -13.49 -20.73 -2.92
CA HIS A 186 -12.70 -21.46 -3.91
C HIS A 186 -12.87 -22.99 -3.77
N PRO A 187 -13.17 -23.73 -4.85
CA PRO A 187 -13.33 -25.18 -4.79
C PRO A 187 -12.01 -25.93 -4.59
N GLU A 188 -10.89 -25.38 -5.09
CA GLU A 188 -9.55 -25.97 -4.98
C GLU A 188 -9.09 -26.15 -3.51
N THR A 189 -9.51 -25.25 -2.61
CA THR A 189 -9.18 -25.28 -1.18
C THR A 189 -10.30 -25.87 -0.31
N ALA A 190 -11.35 -26.45 -0.90
CA ALA A 190 -12.48 -26.99 -0.15
C ALA A 190 -12.06 -28.04 0.90
N HIS A 191 -11.00 -28.81 0.62
CA HIS A 191 -10.44 -29.80 1.53
C HIS A 191 -9.91 -29.18 2.84
N ILE A 192 -9.36 -27.96 2.80
CA ILE A 192 -8.92 -27.23 4.01
C ILE A 192 -10.11 -26.91 4.90
N ARG A 193 -11.21 -26.42 4.31
CA ARG A 193 -12.43 -26.05 5.04
C ARG A 193 -13.14 -27.28 5.59
N ALA A 194 -13.15 -28.39 4.84
CA ALA A 194 -13.81 -29.62 5.22
C ALA A 194 -13.09 -30.38 6.36
N GLU A 195 -11.77 -30.22 6.50
CA GLU A 195 -10.97 -30.94 7.51
C GLU A 195 -11.14 -30.33 8.92
N PRO A 196 -11.77 -31.03 9.88
CA PRO A 196 -11.99 -30.50 11.23
C PRO A 196 -10.77 -30.65 12.17
N SER A 197 -9.79 -31.50 11.84
CA SER A 197 -8.71 -31.83 12.79
C SER A 197 -7.70 -30.71 13.02
N TRP A 198 -7.51 -29.82 12.04
CA TRP A 198 -6.54 -28.75 12.16
C TRP A 198 -7.08 -27.55 12.94
N HIS A 199 -6.20 -27.01 13.77
CA HIS A 199 -6.42 -25.82 14.58
C HIS A 199 -5.21 -24.88 14.44
N CYS A 200 -5.39 -23.61 14.75
CA CYS A 200 -4.25 -22.71 14.88
C CYS A 200 -3.53 -22.94 16.22
N ALA A 201 -2.34 -22.37 16.34
CA ALA A 201 -1.55 -22.35 17.56
C ALA A 201 -2.34 -21.67 18.69
N PRO A 202 -2.11 -22.10 19.96
CA PRO A 202 -2.73 -21.44 21.09
C PRO A 202 -2.32 -19.95 21.16
N PRO A 203 -3.14 -19.10 21.80
CA PRO A 203 -2.80 -17.70 22.03
C PRO A 203 -1.40 -17.56 22.66
N GLY A 204 -0.65 -16.55 22.25
CA GLY A 204 0.60 -16.18 22.91
C GLY A 204 0.31 -15.56 24.29
N PRO A 205 1.31 -15.52 25.19
CA PRO A 205 1.15 -14.89 26.50
C PRO A 205 0.57 -13.47 26.42
N GLY A 206 -0.53 -13.22 27.13
CA GLY A 206 -1.22 -11.94 27.15
C GLY A 206 -2.25 -11.74 26.02
N LEU A 207 -2.50 -12.78 25.21
CA LEU A 207 -3.53 -12.80 24.15
C LEU A 207 -4.69 -13.75 24.45
N GLU A 208 -4.72 -14.38 25.63
CA GLU A 208 -5.78 -15.30 26.04
C GLU A 208 -7.10 -14.57 26.32
N ASP A 209 -7.01 -13.36 26.89
CA ASP A 209 -8.13 -12.47 27.22
C ASP A 209 -7.94 -11.12 26.51
N ARG A 210 -8.72 -10.91 25.44
CA ARG A 210 -8.65 -9.73 24.56
C ARG A 210 -9.95 -8.93 24.56
N ARG A 211 -10.73 -9.02 25.66
CA ARG A 211 -12.10 -8.51 25.71
C ARG A 211 -12.28 -7.05 25.26
N VAL A 212 -11.28 -6.20 25.50
CA VAL A 212 -11.22 -4.85 24.97
C VAL A 212 -9.80 -4.55 24.49
N GLU A 213 -9.69 -4.07 23.26
CA GLU A 213 -8.46 -3.56 22.68
C GLU A 213 -8.63 -2.07 22.37
N ILE A 214 -7.64 -1.27 22.77
CA ILE A 214 -7.56 0.13 22.34
C ILE A 214 -6.67 0.23 21.11
N THR A 215 -7.03 1.07 20.15
CA THR A 215 -6.19 1.37 18.98
C THR A 215 -5.69 2.81 19.03
N GLY A 216 -4.54 3.07 18.43
CA GLY A 216 -4.05 4.44 18.29
C GLY A 216 -2.66 4.55 17.67
N PRO A 217 -2.27 5.78 17.31
CA PRO A 217 -1.00 6.04 16.65
C PRO A 217 0.20 5.80 17.58
N THR A 218 1.38 5.68 16.98
CA THR A 218 2.65 5.46 17.67
C THR A 218 3.29 6.74 18.24
N ASP A 219 2.51 7.81 18.41
CA ASP A 219 2.96 9.01 19.12
C ASP A 219 3.31 8.69 20.58
N ARG A 220 4.37 9.33 21.10
CA ARG A 220 4.93 8.98 22.42
C ARG A 220 3.91 9.15 23.54
N LYS A 221 3.12 10.24 23.51
CA LYS A 221 2.07 10.50 24.50
C LYS A 221 0.95 9.47 24.39
N MET A 222 0.54 9.17 23.16
CA MET A 222 -0.57 8.26 22.89
C MET A 222 -0.24 6.83 23.27
N VAL A 223 0.98 6.36 23.00
CA VAL A 223 1.46 5.03 23.41
C VAL A 223 1.36 4.86 24.93
N ILE A 224 1.83 5.84 25.73
CA ILE A 224 1.72 5.78 27.20
C ILE A 224 0.25 5.72 27.65
N ASN A 225 -0.59 6.60 27.11
CA ASN A 225 -2.01 6.66 27.49
C ASN A 225 -2.76 5.37 27.13
N ALA A 226 -2.47 4.79 25.96
CA ALA A 226 -3.10 3.57 25.50
C ALA A 226 -2.66 2.35 26.33
N LEU A 227 -1.36 2.22 26.61
CA LEU A 227 -0.84 1.15 27.48
C LEU A 227 -1.41 1.22 28.90
N ASN A 228 -1.67 2.42 29.41
CA ASN A 228 -2.25 2.66 30.74
C ASN A 228 -3.79 2.70 30.76
N SER A 229 -4.47 2.49 29.63
CA SER A 229 -5.92 2.69 29.50
C SER A 229 -6.78 1.73 30.32
N GLY A 230 -6.18 0.61 30.75
CA GLY A 230 -6.88 -0.52 31.36
C GLY A 230 -7.54 -1.46 30.35
N ALA A 231 -7.36 -1.24 29.05
CA ALA A 231 -7.67 -2.23 28.01
C ALA A 231 -6.76 -3.46 28.18
N LYS A 232 -7.18 -4.61 27.64
CA LYS A 232 -6.37 -5.84 27.70
C LYS A 232 -5.20 -5.79 26.74
N THR A 233 -5.43 -5.23 25.55
CA THR A 233 -4.41 -5.08 24.53
C THR A 233 -4.44 -3.67 23.95
N PHE A 234 -3.30 -3.24 23.39
CA PHE A 234 -3.15 -1.99 22.67
C PHE A 234 -2.58 -2.30 21.28
N MET A 235 -3.35 -1.97 20.24
CA MET A 235 -2.86 -1.96 18.88
C MET A 235 -2.19 -0.62 18.56
N ALA A 236 -0.86 -0.62 18.56
CA ALA A 236 -0.05 0.49 18.11
C ALA A 236 0.05 0.51 16.59
N ASP A 237 -0.31 1.64 15.99
CA ASP A 237 -0.67 1.67 14.58
C ASP A 237 0.28 2.52 13.73
N PHE A 238 0.90 1.87 12.73
CA PHE A 238 1.66 2.52 11.66
C PHE A 238 0.84 2.69 10.37
N GLU A 239 -0.40 2.22 10.36
CA GLU A 239 -1.26 2.16 9.19
C GLU A 239 -2.32 3.27 9.21
N ASP A 240 -3.62 2.97 9.20
CA ASP A 240 -4.67 3.95 8.89
C ASP A 240 -4.80 5.12 9.85
N SER A 241 -4.44 4.96 11.13
CA SER A 241 -4.44 6.08 12.10
C SER A 241 -3.11 6.85 12.11
N SER A 242 -2.21 6.56 11.16
CA SER A 242 -0.93 7.24 11.00
C SER A 242 -0.79 7.84 9.62
N SER A 243 -0.30 9.08 9.56
CA SER A 243 0.25 9.61 8.32
C SER A 243 1.70 9.13 8.23
N PRO A 244 2.10 8.36 7.21
CA PRO A 244 3.42 7.76 7.08
C PRO A 244 4.46 8.77 6.59
N THR A 245 4.58 9.89 7.30
CA THR A 245 5.78 10.72 7.24
C THR A 245 6.94 9.93 7.82
N PHE A 246 8.15 10.16 7.30
CA PHE A 246 9.31 9.41 7.78
C PHE A 246 9.57 9.65 9.27
N ALA A 247 9.31 10.88 9.74
CA ALA A 247 9.36 11.21 11.15
C ALA A 247 8.39 10.38 12.01
N ASN A 248 7.14 10.20 11.57
CA ASN A 248 6.16 9.39 12.31
C ASN A 248 6.57 7.92 12.35
N MET A 249 7.04 7.37 11.23
CA MET A 249 7.46 5.97 11.15
C MET A 249 8.68 5.70 12.04
N VAL A 250 9.75 6.49 11.92
CA VAL A 250 10.99 6.24 12.69
C VAL A 250 10.81 6.58 14.18
N ASN A 251 10.14 7.68 14.52
CA ASN A 251 9.85 7.98 15.94
C ASN A 251 8.88 6.96 16.55
N GLY A 252 7.93 6.44 15.77
CA GLY A 252 7.04 5.38 16.22
C GLY A 252 7.81 4.14 16.64
N GLN A 253 8.79 3.71 15.83
CA GLN A 253 9.66 2.59 16.17
C GLN A 253 10.47 2.86 17.44
N LEU A 254 11.02 4.08 17.60
CA LEU A 254 11.70 4.50 18.83
C LEU A 254 10.78 4.44 20.06
N ASN A 255 9.57 4.98 19.94
CA ASN A 255 8.61 4.99 21.03
C ASN A 255 8.23 3.58 21.46
N LEU A 256 7.95 2.68 20.50
CA LEU A 256 7.64 1.29 20.82
C LEU A 256 8.83 0.55 21.43
N ARG A 257 10.05 0.80 20.94
CA ARG A 257 11.28 0.25 21.53
C ARG A 257 11.45 0.65 22.99
N ASP A 258 11.26 1.93 23.28
CA ASP A 258 11.34 2.46 24.63
C ASP A 258 10.20 1.94 25.51
N ALA A 259 8.97 1.81 24.97
CA ALA A 259 7.83 1.27 25.70
C ALA A 259 8.06 -0.17 26.16
N VAL A 260 8.56 -1.03 25.26
CA VAL A 260 8.90 -2.44 25.58
C VAL A 260 9.95 -2.51 26.68
N ARG A 261 10.92 -1.58 26.69
CA ARG A 261 11.97 -1.49 27.72
C ARG A 261 11.55 -0.75 28.98
N ARG A 262 10.33 -0.20 29.03
CA ARG A 262 9.81 0.68 30.08
C ARG A 262 10.64 1.96 30.28
N GLN A 263 11.05 2.58 29.17
CA GLN A 263 11.88 3.79 29.11
C GLN A 263 11.21 4.92 28.31
N ILE A 264 9.90 4.79 28.01
CA ILE A 264 9.16 5.76 27.20
C ILE A 264 8.79 7.05 27.96
N ASP A 265 8.85 7.02 29.29
CA ASP A 265 8.44 8.12 30.17
C ASP A 265 9.02 9.48 29.75
N PHE A 266 8.19 10.53 29.82
CA PHE A 266 8.62 11.89 29.50
C PHE A 266 7.72 12.93 30.19
N GLU A 267 8.17 14.18 30.19
CA GLU A 267 7.41 15.33 30.69
C GLU A 267 7.04 16.27 29.54
N SER A 268 5.81 16.77 29.56
CA SER A 268 5.35 17.77 28.59
C SER A 268 4.31 18.67 29.23
N ASN A 269 4.47 19.98 29.05
CA ASN A 269 3.59 21.01 29.60
C ASN A 269 3.38 20.87 31.12
N GLY A 270 4.45 20.56 31.87
CA GLY A 270 4.42 20.38 33.33
C GLY A 270 3.71 19.10 33.81
N LYS A 271 3.27 18.22 32.90
CA LYS A 271 2.68 16.92 33.25
C LYS A 271 3.66 15.79 32.91
N ALA A 272 3.92 14.93 33.90
CA ALA A 272 4.65 13.69 33.69
C ALA A 272 3.74 12.61 33.09
N TYR A 273 4.23 11.95 32.04
CA TYR A 273 3.61 10.79 31.42
C TYR A 273 4.51 9.58 31.69
N LYS A 274 4.00 8.62 32.46
CA LYS A 274 4.75 7.43 32.89
C LYS A 274 3.95 6.17 32.67
N LEU A 275 4.63 5.06 32.37
CA LEU A 275 3.99 3.75 32.34
C LEU A 275 3.59 3.29 33.75
N GLY A 276 2.41 2.69 33.86
CA GLY A 276 1.95 2.02 35.07
C GLY A 276 2.56 0.63 35.24
N GLU A 277 2.16 -0.06 36.32
CA GLU A 277 2.67 -1.41 36.61
C GLU A 277 2.04 -2.48 35.72
N LYS A 278 0.71 -2.39 35.51
CA LYS A 278 -0.10 -3.27 34.67
C LYS A 278 -0.40 -2.56 33.36
N LEU A 279 0.16 -3.07 32.28
CA LEU A 279 0.04 -2.49 30.94
C LEU A 279 -0.80 -3.42 30.06
N ALA A 280 -1.50 -2.82 29.09
CA ALA A 280 -2.09 -3.58 27.99
C ALA A 280 -1.01 -4.33 27.20
N THR A 281 -1.33 -5.53 26.70
CA THR A 281 -0.45 -6.28 25.79
C THR A 281 -0.30 -5.51 24.48
N LEU A 282 0.93 -5.17 24.11
CA LEU A 282 1.24 -4.43 22.87
C LEU A 282 1.10 -5.36 21.65
N ILE A 283 0.41 -4.88 20.62
CA ILE A 283 0.28 -5.51 19.30
C ILE A 283 0.55 -4.42 18.26
N VAL A 284 1.32 -4.69 17.20
CA VAL A 284 1.68 -3.68 16.20
C VAL A 284 0.96 -3.91 14.88
N ARG A 285 0.33 -2.87 14.32
CA ARG A 285 -0.23 -2.90 12.97
C ARG A 285 0.73 -2.22 11.99
N PRO A 286 1.51 -2.97 11.18
CA PRO A 286 2.30 -2.41 10.09
C PRO A 286 1.40 -1.93 8.94
N ARG A 287 1.95 -1.08 8.06
CA ARG A 287 1.30 -0.68 6.81
C ARG A 287 0.91 -1.90 5.95
N GLY A 288 -0.18 -1.80 5.20
CA GLY A 288 -0.64 -2.85 4.27
C GLY A 288 0.24 -3.02 3.03
N TRP A 289 0.10 -4.15 2.33
CA TRP A 289 1.01 -4.58 1.25
C TRP A 289 1.14 -3.60 0.08
N HIS A 290 0.18 -2.71 -0.11
CA HIS A 290 0.12 -1.73 -1.21
C HIS A 290 0.97 -0.48 -0.97
N LEU A 291 1.48 -0.28 0.25
CA LEU A 291 2.29 0.88 0.60
C LEU A 291 3.78 0.57 0.51
N ASP A 292 4.49 1.48 -0.14
CA ASP A 292 5.95 1.52 -0.15
C ASP A 292 6.48 2.53 0.88
N GLU A 293 7.75 2.38 1.25
CA GLU A 293 8.55 3.31 2.03
C GLU A 293 9.63 3.93 1.12
N PRO A 294 9.28 4.98 0.33
CA PRO A 294 10.19 5.53 -0.66
C PRO A 294 11.37 6.31 -0.06
N ARG A 295 11.39 6.56 1.26
CA ARG A 295 12.56 7.19 1.90
C ARG A 295 13.71 6.21 2.10
N VAL A 296 13.46 4.90 1.95
CA VAL A 296 14.50 3.87 2.07
C VAL A 296 14.49 3.00 0.83
N THR A 297 15.63 2.88 0.16
CA THR A 297 15.78 1.99 -0.99
C THR A 297 16.83 0.92 -0.73
N VAL A 298 16.56 -0.29 -1.20
CA VAL A 298 17.51 -1.41 -1.22
C VAL A 298 17.75 -1.75 -2.68
N ASP A 299 19.01 -1.74 -3.11
CA ASP A 299 19.37 -2.02 -4.50
C ASP A 299 18.58 -1.13 -5.51
N ASN A 300 18.39 0.15 -5.13
CA ASN A 300 17.64 1.19 -5.86
C ASN A 300 16.12 0.99 -5.98
N ALA A 301 15.53 -0.01 -5.31
CA ALA A 301 14.09 -0.18 -5.23
C ALA A 301 13.56 0.33 -3.88
N PRO A 302 12.41 1.03 -3.82
CA PRO A 302 11.78 1.41 -2.56
C PRO A 302 11.40 0.16 -1.77
N VAL A 303 11.60 0.20 -0.45
CA VAL A 303 11.24 -0.93 0.42
C VAL A 303 9.72 -0.95 0.62
N SER A 304 9.10 -2.13 0.75
CA SER A 304 7.71 -2.23 1.20
C SER A 304 7.52 -1.60 2.59
N GLY A 305 6.50 -0.76 2.76
CA GLY A 305 6.13 -0.20 4.06
C GLY A 305 5.80 -1.28 5.09
N SER A 306 5.11 -2.34 4.67
CA SER A 306 4.82 -3.52 5.51
C SER A 306 6.08 -4.18 6.05
N ILE A 307 7.07 -4.41 5.17
CA ILE A 307 8.34 -5.03 5.55
C ILE A 307 9.14 -4.07 6.44
N PHE A 308 9.18 -2.79 6.13
CA PHE A 308 9.87 -1.77 6.93
C PHE A 308 9.36 -1.73 8.37
N ASP A 309 8.03 -1.61 8.54
CA ASP A 309 7.42 -1.49 9.86
C ASP A 309 7.59 -2.76 10.69
N PHE A 310 7.36 -3.92 10.07
CA PHE A 310 7.56 -5.23 10.70
C PHE A 310 9.03 -5.44 11.08
N ALA A 311 9.95 -5.23 10.16
CA ALA A 311 11.36 -5.56 10.33
C ALA A 311 11.96 -4.78 11.50
N LEU A 312 11.73 -3.46 11.54
CA LEU A 312 12.27 -2.62 12.59
C LEU A 312 11.66 -2.95 13.95
N TYR A 313 10.34 -3.13 14.03
CA TYR A 313 9.71 -3.48 15.31
C TYR A 313 10.17 -4.84 15.81
N PHE A 314 10.17 -5.84 14.93
CA PHE A 314 10.56 -7.21 15.25
C PHE A 314 12.03 -7.27 15.68
N PHE A 315 12.94 -6.70 14.89
CA PHE A 315 14.39 -6.74 15.15
C PHE A 315 14.75 -6.13 16.50
N HIS A 316 14.19 -4.96 16.81
CA HIS A 316 14.50 -4.23 18.04
C HIS A 316 13.84 -4.80 19.29
N ASN A 317 12.73 -5.56 19.16
CA ASN A 317 11.89 -5.89 20.30
C ASN A 317 11.64 -7.38 20.54
N ALA A 318 11.73 -8.24 19.53
CA ALA A 318 11.30 -9.63 19.66
C ALA A 318 12.00 -10.38 20.81
N LYS A 319 13.34 -10.28 20.92
CA LYS A 319 14.09 -10.92 22.02
C LYS A 319 13.73 -10.36 23.39
N GLU A 320 13.55 -9.03 23.48
CA GLU A 320 13.23 -8.37 24.74
C GLU A 320 11.78 -8.68 25.19
N LEU A 321 10.84 -8.75 24.25
CA LEU A 321 9.46 -9.18 24.50
C LEU A 321 9.42 -10.59 25.08
N VAL A 322 10.12 -11.53 24.43
CA VAL A 322 10.23 -12.93 24.89
C VAL A 322 10.85 -13.02 26.28
N LYS A 323 11.97 -12.30 26.51
CA LYS A 323 12.62 -12.23 27.82
C LYS A 323 11.69 -11.72 28.92
N ARG A 324 10.75 -10.83 28.59
CA ARG A 324 9.75 -10.27 29.51
C ARG A 324 8.48 -11.11 29.66
N GLY A 325 8.40 -12.27 28.99
CA GLY A 325 7.26 -13.17 29.06
C GLY A 325 6.10 -12.81 28.14
N SER A 326 6.36 -12.06 27.05
CA SER A 326 5.41 -11.78 25.97
C SER A 326 6.01 -12.21 24.63
N GLY A 327 5.37 -11.89 23.50
CA GLY A 327 5.89 -12.19 22.16
C GLY A 327 5.74 -11.00 21.21
N PRO A 328 6.43 -11.05 20.05
CA PRO A 328 6.22 -10.09 18.96
C PRO A 328 4.86 -10.35 18.31
N TYR A 329 3.91 -9.44 18.54
CA TYR A 329 2.52 -9.59 18.10
C TYR A 329 2.12 -8.54 17.07
N PHE A 330 1.35 -8.96 16.06
CA PHE A 330 0.99 -8.13 14.92
C PHE A 330 -0.51 -8.13 14.61
N TYR A 331 -0.98 -7.04 14.01
CA TYR A 331 -2.25 -6.94 13.33
C TYR A 331 -2.01 -6.75 11.83
N LEU A 332 -2.56 -7.61 10.98
CA LEU A 332 -2.25 -7.62 9.53
C LEU A 332 -3.42 -7.05 8.72
N PRO A 333 -3.28 -5.85 8.11
CA PRO A 333 -4.38 -5.16 7.45
C PRO A 333 -4.54 -5.51 5.97
N LYS A 334 -5.75 -5.27 5.46
CA LYS A 334 -6.09 -5.12 4.03
C LYS A 334 -5.59 -6.23 3.10
N MET A 335 -5.50 -7.47 3.59
CA MET A 335 -5.19 -8.63 2.74
C MET A 335 -6.38 -8.96 1.84
N GLU A 336 -6.12 -9.41 0.62
CA GLU A 336 -7.17 -9.78 -0.35
C GLU A 336 -7.14 -11.27 -0.75
N HIS A 337 -6.09 -11.99 -0.39
CA HIS A 337 -5.92 -13.39 -0.77
C HIS A 337 -5.14 -14.18 0.28
N TYR A 338 -5.43 -15.48 0.44
CA TYR A 338 -4.72 -16.33 1.42
C TYR A 338 -3.21 -16.44 1.13
N LEU A 339 -2.79 -16.30 -0.12
CA LEU A 339 -1.36 -16.28 -0.48
C LEU A 339 -0.60 -15.07 0.09
N GLU A 340 -1.29 -13.99 0.43
CA GLU A 340 -0.69 -12.86 1.15
C GLU A 340 -0.48 -13.19 2.63
N ALA A 341 -1.34 -14.03 3.20
CA ALA A 341 -1.15 -14.59 4.53
C ALA A 341 0.04 -15.57 4.54
N ARG A 342 0.25 -16.33 3.46
CA ARG A 342 1.44 -17.16 3.25
C ARG A 342 2.71 -16.32 3.22
N LEU A 343 2.72 -15.20 2.48
CA LEU A 343 3.86 -14.29 2.46
C LEU A 343 4.23 -13.80 3.87
N TRP A 344 3.24 -13.41 4.68
CA TRP A 344 3.47 -13.06 6.09
C TRP A 344 4.07 -14.23 6.89
N ASN A 345 3.52 -15.43 6.73
CA ASN A 345 4.04 -16.62 7.39
C ASN A 345 5.52 -16.88 7.05
N ASP A 346 5.90 -16.75 5.78
CA ASP A 346 7.27 -16.96 5.32
C ASP A 346 8.22 -15.89 5.89
N ILE A 347 7.77 -14.63 5.94
CA ILE A 347 8.50 -13.54 6.60
C ILE A 347 8.69 -13.83 8.10
N PHE A 348 7.67 -14.32 8.80
CA PHE A 348 7.79 -14.67 10.22
C PHE A 348 8.80 -15.81 10.44
N LEU A 349 8.73 -16.87 9.65
CA LEU A 349 9.66 -18.01 9.74
C LEU A 349 11.11 -17.60 9.45
N PHE A 350 11.32 -16.81 8.39
CA PHE A 350 12.62 -16.26 8.07
C PHE A 350 13.16 -15.42 9.22
N SER A 351 12.34 -14.50 9.74
CA SER A 351 12.75 -13.54 10.76
C SER A 351 13.09 -14.20 12.09
N GLN A 352 12.28 -15.16 12.54
CA GLN A 352 12.54 -15.95 13.74
C GLN A 352 13.87 -16.72 13.62
N SER A 353 14.13 -17.32 12.45
CA SER A 353 15.39 -18.00 12.16
C SER A 353 16.57 -17.02 12.15
N TYR A 354 16.41 -15.86 11.50
CA TYR A 354 17.46 -14.86 11.34
C TYR A 354 17.99 -14.35 12.69
N ILE A 355 17.09 -14.02 13.63
CA ILE A 355 17.51 -13.52 14.95
C ILE A 355 17.73 -14.64 15.98
N GLY A 356 17.44 -15.90 15.64
CA GLY A 356 17.64 -17.06 16.51
C GLY A 356 16.64 -17.15 17.67
N ILE A 357 15.34 -16.96 17.41
CA ILE A 357 14.27 -17.28 18.36
C ILE A 357 13.46 -18.49 17.86
N PRO A 358 12.77 -19.24 18.75
CA PRO A 358 11.98 -20.40 18.34
C PRO A 358 10.94 -20.04 17.27
N HIS A 359 10.73 -20.94 16.32
CA HIS A 359 9.60 -20.83 15.39
C HIS A 359 8.28 -20.82 16.17
N ASN A 360 7.25 -20.22 15.56
CA ASN A 360 5.91 -20.10 16.15
C ASN A 360 5.88 -19.27 17.44
N THR A 361 6.82 -18.31 17.59
CA THR A 361 6.83 -17.33 18.67
C THR A 361 5.99 -16.09 18.31
N VAL A 362 5.99 -15.70 17.03
CA VAL A 362 5.16 -14.60 16.52
C VAL A 362 3.67 -14.96 16.63
N ARG A 363 2.83 -13.96 16.94
CA ARG A 363 1.38 -14.06 16.76
C ARG A 363 0.85 -12.91 15.91
N ALA A 364 -0.17 -13.18 15.11
CA ALA A 364 -0.76 -12.24 14.16
C ALA A 364 -2.28 -12.38 14.14
N THR A 365 -3.00 -11.27 14.35
CA THR A 365 -4.44 -11.18 14.10
C THR A 365 -4.66 -10.55 12.74
N VAL A 366 -5.50 -11.15 11.90
CA VAL A 366 -5.77 -10.62 10.55
C VAL A 366 -7.06 -9.80 10.55
N LEU A 367 -7.04 -8.60 10.00
CA LEU A 367 -8.26 -7.85 9.75
C LEU A 367 -8.92 -8.40 8.48
N ILE A 368 -10.12 -8.98 8.59
CA ILE A 368 -10.90 -9.39 7.42
C ILE A 368 -11.70 -8.20 6.93
N GLU A 369 -11.00 -7.19 6.47
CA GLU A 369 -11.58 -5.89 6.10
C GLU A 369 -11.61 -5.69 4.59
N THR A 370 -11.49 -6.77 3.82
CA THR A 370 -11.71 -6.77 2.38
C THR A 370 -12.76 -7.81 2.00
N ILE A 371 -13.59 -7.50 1.00
CA ILE A 371 -14.62 -8.45 0.56
C ILE A 371 -14.01 -9.77 0.04
N PRO A 372 -12.87 -9.81 -0.70
CA PRO A 372 -12.31 -11.09 -1.14
C PRO A 372 -11.78 -11.95 0.01
N ALA A 373 -11.25 -11.35 1.08
CA ALA A 373 -10.78 -12.08 2.25
C ALA A 373 -11.92 -12.76 3.04
N ALA A 374 -13.15 -12.25 2.97
CA ALA A 374 -14.30 -12.89 3.61
C ALA A 374 -14.62 -14.29 3.03
N PHE A 375 -14.26 -14.53 1.78
CA PHE A 375 -14.42 -15.85 1.13
C PHE A 375 -13.25 -16.80 1.40
N GLN A 376 -12.21 -16.33 2.09
CA GLN A 376 -10.94 -17.04 2.26
C GLN A 376 -10.48 -17.07 3.74
N MET A 377 -11.40 -16.85 4.69
CA MET A 377 -11.05 -16.76 6.12
C MET A 377 -10.38 -18.05 6.65
N GLU A 378 -10.89 -19.22 6.24
CA GLU A 378 -10.34 -20.53 6.61
C GLU A 378 -8.92 -20.72 6.04
N GLU A 379 -8.71 -20.35 4.78
CA GLU A 379 -7.42 -20.45 4.09
C GLU A 379 -6.39 -19.48 4.68
N ILE A 380 -6.80 -18.24 5.00
CA ILE A 380 -5.95 -17.26 5.69
C ILE A 380 -5.49 -17.82 7.05
N LEU A 381 -6.42 -18.38 7.83
CA LEU A 381 -6.08 -19.03 9.11
C LEU A 381 -5.18 -20.26 8.91
N PHE A 382 -5.37 -21.01 7.83
CA PHE A 382 -4.56 -22.19 7.53
C PHE A 382 -3.11 -21.83 7.18
N GLU A 383 -2.90 -20.82 6.33
CA GLU A 383 -1.56 -20.34 5.96
C GLU A 383 -0.82 -19.76 7.16
N LEU A 384 -1.55 -19.10 8.07
CA LEU A 384 -0.99 -18.54 9.31
C LEU A 384 -1.15 -19.47 10.52
N ARG A 385 -1.53 -20.74 10.38
CA ARG A 385 -1.98 -21.57 11.53
C ARG A 385 -1.00 -21.63 12.70
N ASN A 386 0.30 -21.54 12.45
CA ASN A 386 1.32 -21.55 13.50
C ASN A 386 1.59 -20.18 14.15
N HIS A 387 1.09 -19.10 13.53
CA HIS A 387 1.29 -17.72 13.95
C HIS A 387 -0.03 -16.97 14.15
N SER A 388 -1.20 -17.58 13.93
CA SER A 388 -2.47 -16.87 14.05
C SER A 388 -2.86 -16.65 15.51
N SER A 389 -3.40 -15.47 15.80
CA SER A 389 -4.13 -15.16 17.03
C SER A 389 -5.58 -14.74 16.77
N GLY A 390 -6.10 -14.99 15.57
CA GLY A 390 -7.50 -14.75 15.23
C GLY A 390 -7.71 -13.82 14.04
N LEU A 391 -8.98 -13.45 13.86
CA LEU A 391 -9.45 -12.52 12.84
C LEU A 391 -10.20 -11.35 13.50
N ASN A 392 -10.30 -10.22 12.81
CA ASN A 392 -11.03 -9.03 13.26
C ASN A 392 -12.07 -8.58 12.23
N CYS A 393 -13.23 -8.12 12.76
CA CYS A 393 -14.29 -7.49 11.98
C CYS A 393 -14.03 -5.98 11.74
N GLY A 394 -13.94 -5.59 10.47
CA GLY A 394 -13.90 -4.18 10.05
C GLY A 394 -15.26 -3.68 9.52
N ARG A 395 -15.52 -2.36 9.62
CA ARG A 395 -16.70 -1.72 8.99
C ARG A 395 -16.31 -0.89 7.77
N TRP A 396 -15.55 0.19 7.97
CA TRP A 396 -15.28 1.15 6.89
C TRP A 396 -14.45 0.57 5.76
N ASP A 397 -13.32 -0.07 6.05
CA ASP A 397 -12.50 -0.74 5.05
C ASP A 397 -13.27 -1.86 4.32
N TYR A 398 -14.10 -2.61 5.04
CA TYR A 398 -14.88 -3.70 4.44
C TYR A 398 -15.90 -3.17 3.42
N ILE A 399 -16.65 -2.12 3.78
CA ILE A 399 -17.62 -1.50 2.87
C ILE A 399 -16.91 -0.78 1.72
N PHE A 400 -15.78 -0.13 1.99
CA PHE A 400 -14.93 0.47 0.97
C PHE A 400 -14.45 -0.59 -0.04
N SER A 401 -13.95 -1.72 0.45
CA SER A 401 -13.54 -2.86 -0.37
C SER A 401 -14.72 -3.44 -1.14
N PHE A 402 -15.89 -3.58 -0.52
CA PHE A 402 -17.12 -4.05 -1.18
C PHE A 402 -17.43 -3.21 -2.42
N ILE A 403 -17.44 -1.88 -2.29
CA ILE A 403 -17.68 -0.99 -3.43
C ILE A 403 -16.56 -1.10 -4.46
N LYS A 404 -15.28 -1.05 -4.06
CA LYS A 404 -14.15 -1.13 -4.99
C LYS A 404 -14.13 -2.42 -5.79
N LYS A 405 -14.30 -3.57 -5.15
CA LYS A 405 -14.16 -4.88 -5.80
C LYS A 405 -15.37 -5.21 -6.67
N ARG A 406 -16.52 -4.58 -6.39
CA ARG A 406 -17.74 -4.67 -7.20
C ARG A 406 -18.02 -3.40 -8.00
N ARG A 407 -17.00 -2.60 -8.28
CA ARG A 407 -17.13 -1.28 -8.92
C ARG A 407 -17.80 -1.30 -10.29
N ALA A 408 -17.82 -2.42 -10.99
CA ALA A 408 -18.48 -2.58 -12.29
C ALA A 408 -19.96 -3.02 -12.17
N ASP A 409 -20.37 -3.53 -11.00
CA ASP A 409 -21.72 -4.04 -10.76
C ASP A 409 -22.69 -2.91 -10.36
N ARG A 410 -23.58 -2.55 -11.30
CA ARG A 410 -24.64 -1.55 -11.10
C ARG A 410 -25.63 -1.90 -9.98
N LYS A 411 -25.69 -3.17 -9.54
CA LYS A 411 -26.57 -3.61 -8.44
C LYS A 411 -25.92 -3.46 -7.07
N ALA A 412 -24.63 -3.10 -7.02
CA ALA A 412 -23.83 -2.98 -5.80
C ALA A 412 -23.73 -1.54 -5.26
N ILE A 413 -24.68 -0.67 -5.62
CA ILE A 413 -24.76 0.70 -5.11
C ILE A 413 -25.28 0.68 -3.68
N LEU A 414 -24.55 1.35 -2.77
CA LEU A 414 -24.93 1.44 -1.37
C LEU A 414 -25.53 2.82 -1.03
N PRO A 415 -26.43 2.89 -0.04
CA PRO A 415 -26.95 4.16 0.47
C PRO A 415 -25.88 4.90 1.28
N ASP A 416 -26.27 5.98 1.97
CA ASP A 416 -25.41 6.67 2.92
C ASP A 416 -24.67 5.67 3.84
N ARG A 417 -23.35 5.83 4.01
CA ARG A 417 -22.51 4.92 4.83
C ARG A 417 -23.02 4.72 6.26
N LYS A 418 -23.75 5.69 6.82
CA LYS A 418 -24.34 5.62 8.16
C LYS A 418 -25.36 4.48 8.28
N ASP A 419 -26.10 4.22 7.20
CA ASP A 419 -27.18 3.22 7.13
C ASP A 419 -26.64 1.81 6.86
N VAL A 420 -25.42 1.69 6.34
CA VAL A 420 -24.70 0.41 6.19
C VAL A 420 -24.13 -0.03 7.55
N THR A 421 -25.00 -0.41 8.49
CA THR A 421 -24.63 -0.84 9.85
C THR A 421 -24.14 -2.29 9.90
N MET A 422 -23.62 -2.74 11.05
CA MET A 422 -23.22 -4.14 11.24
C MET A 422 -24.39 -5.14 11.26
N THR A 423 -25.64 -4.67 11.20
CA THR A 423 -26.85 -5.52 11.26
C THR A 423 -27.52 -5.71 9.89
N VAL A 424 -27.03 -5.06 8.84
CA VAL A 424 -27.57 -5.22 7.48
C VAL A 424 -27.10 -6.56 6.90
N GLY A 425 -27.85 -7.11 5.93
CA GLY A 425 -27.74 -8.51 5.52
C GLY A 425 -26.31 -9.05 5.32
N PHE A 426 -25.52 -8.42 4.44
CA PHE A 426 -24.17 -8.91 4.14
C PHE A 426 -23.16 -8.69 5.28
N MET A 427 -23.32 -7.63 6.08
CA MET A 427 -22.46 -7.37 7.24
C MET A 427 -22.74 -8.37 8.37
N ASP A 428 -24.00 -8.71 8.61
CA ASP A 428 -24.38 -9.73 9.58
C ASP A 428 -23.90 -11.13 9.15
N ALA A 429 -24.05 -11.48 7.87
CA ALA A 429 -23.51 -12.72 7.32
C ALA A 429 -21.98 -12.82 7.50
N TYR A 430 -21.29 -11.71 7.22
CA TYR A 430 -19.85 -11.57 7.44
C TYR A 430 -19.45 -11.80 8.91
N VAL A 431 -20.12 -11.15 9.86
CA VAL A 431 -19.86 -11.31 11.31
C VAL A 431 -20.09 -12.75 11.76
N ARG A 432 -21.22 -13.35 11.37
CA ARG A 432 -21.55 -14.74 11.73
C ARG A 432 -20.53 -15.73 11.18
N LEU A 433 -20.12 -15.57 9.92
CA LEU A 433 -19.12 -16.42 9.28
C LEU A 433 -17.75 -16.30 9.97
N LEU A 434 -17.32 -15.07 10.31
CA LEU A 434 -16.04 -14.83 10.97
C LEU A 434 -15.99 -15.50 12.35
N ILE A 435 -17.02 -15.32 13.18
CA ILE A 435 -17.08 -15.93 14.51
C ILE A 435 -17.04 -17.46 14.39
N GLN A 436 -17.87 -18.04 13.52
CA GLN A 436 -17.89 -19.48 13.29
C GLN A 436 -16.51 -20.01 12.86
N THR A 437 -15.87 -19.33 11.90
CA THR A 437 -14.57 -19.73 11.36
C THR A 437 -13.47 -19.66 12.42
N CYS A 438 -13.35 -18.54 13.13
CA CYS A 438 -12.36 -18.37 14.19
C CYS A 438 -12.53 -19.39 15.32
N HIS A 439 -13.76 -19.54 15.81
CA HIS A 439 -14.03 -20.44 16.92
C HIS A 439 -13.80 -21.89 16.53
N LYS A 440 -14.19 -22.32 15.33
CA LYS A 440 -13.83 -23.64 14.78
C LYS A 440 -12.33 -23.91 14.88
N ARG A 441 -11.50 -22.92 14.58
CA ARG A 441 -10.02 -23.00 14.59
C ARG A 441 -9.34 -22.61 15.90
N LYS A 442 -10.13 -22.36 16.96
CA LYS A 442 -9.70 -22.04 18.33
C LYS A 442 -8.85 -20.77 18.44
N VAL A 443 -9.26 -19.74 17.71
CA VAL A 443 -8.62 -18.41 17.74
C VAL A 443 -9.67 -17.33 17.92
N ALA A 444 -9.22 -16.11 18.24
CA ALA A 444 -10.10 -15.00 18.54
C ALA A 444 -10.90 -14.51 17.33
N ALA A 445 -12.19 -14.25 17.55
CA ALA A 445 -13.08 -13.49 16.68
C ALA A 445 -13.28 -12.09 17.27
N MET A 446 -12.49 -11.12 16.81
CA MET A 446 -12.54 -9.75 17.34
C MET A 446 -13.65 -8.93 16.67
N GLY A 447 -14.40 -8.17 17.47
CA GLY A 447 -15.45 -7.24 17.04
C GLY A 447 -14.90 -5.91 16.51
N GLY A 448 -15.82 -5.00 16.18
CA GLY A 448 -15.52 -3.76 15.48
C GLY A 448 -15.19 -2.57 16.39
N MET A 449 -14.82 -1.46 15.74
CA MET A 449 -14.44 -0.20 16.36
C MET A 449 -15.64 0.57 16.95
N SER A 450 -15.49 1.09 18.17
CA SER A 450 -16.23 2.26 18.65
C SER A 450 -15.31 3.48 18.72
N ALA A 451 -15.40 4.32 17.70
CA ALA A 451 -14.60 5.53 17.54
C ALA A 451 -15.11 6.74 18.35
N GLN A 452 -16.16 6.56 19.15
CA GLN A 452 -16.83 7.65 19.84
C GLN A 452 -15.91 8.38 20.83
N ILE A 453 -15.82 9.70 20.68
CA ILE A 453 -15.22 10.61 21.64
C ILE A 453 -16.34 11.15 22.54
N PRO A 454 -16.19 11.15 23.87
CA PRO A 454 -17.18 11.73 24.76
C PRO A 454 -17.44 13.22 24.49
N ILE A 455 -18.72 13.58 24.42
CA ILE A 455 -19.19 14.93 24.14
C ILE A 455 -19.27 15.68 25.47
N LYS A 456 -18.32 16.56 25.74
CA LYS A 456 -18.22 17.25 27.05
C LYS A 456 -19.25 18.36 27.21
N ASP A 457 -19.60 19.02 26.11
CA ASP A 457 -20.37 20.25 26.13
C ASP A 457 -21.89 20.02 25.99
N ASP A 458 -22.30 18.77 25.72
CA ASP A 458 -23.71 18.36 25.64
C ASP A 458 -23.90 16.99 26.34
N PRO A 459 -24.30 16.99 27.63
CA PRO A 459 -24.50 15.77 28.40
C PRO A 459 -25.57 14.83 27.82
N LYS A 460 -26.62 15.38 27.19
CA LYS A 460 -27.73 14.57 26.65
C LYS A 460 -27.30 13.88 25.36
N ALA A 461 -26.63 14.60 24.46
CA ALA A 461 -26.05 13.99 23.27
C ALA A 461 -24.99 12.96 23.64
N ASN A 462 -24.19 13.23 24.68
CA ASN A 462 -23.20 12.28 25.19
C ASN A 462 -23.87 10.99 25.71
N GLU A 463 -24.94 11.09 26.49
CA GLU A 463 -25.66 9.93 27.01
C GLU A 463 -26.20 9.05 25.87
N ILE A 464 -26.81 9.66 24.85
CA ILE A 464 -27.29 8.94 23.65
C ILE A 464 -26.14 8.24 22.92
N ALA A 465 -25.00 8.92 22.75
CA ALA A 465 -23.83 8.35 22.10
C ALA A 465 -23.23 7.18 22.90
N MET A 466 -23.11 7.31 24.22
CA MET A 466 -22.62 6.25 25.09
C MET A 466 -23.58 5.05 25.13
N GLU A 467 -24.89 5.27 25.03
CA GLU A 467 -25.87 4.18 24.96
C GLU A 467 -25.79 3.40 23.66
N LYS A 468 -25.55 4.07 22.52
CA LYS A 468 -25.26 3.40 21.26
C LYS A 468 -24.02 2.51 21.38
N VAL A 469 -22.96 3.01 22.01
CA VAL A 469 -21.76 2.20 22.28
C VAL A 469 -22.08 0.97 23.14
N ARG A 470 -22.89 1.13 24.20
CA ARG A 470 -23.34 -0.02 25.03
C ARG A 470 -24.09 -1.06 24.21
N ALA A 471 -25.06 -0.62 23.42
CA ALA A 471 -25.87 -1.51 22.59
C ALA A 471 -25.01 -2.25 21.56
N ASP A 472 -24.07 -1.56 20.91
CA ASP A 472 -23.16 -2.16 19.94
C ASP A 472 -22.23 -3.19 20.59
N LYS A 473 -21.63 -2.88 21.76
CA LYS A 473 -20.76 -3.84 22.46
C LYS A 473 -21.54 -5.04 22.99
N LEU A 474 -22.79 -4.82 23.43
CA LEU A 474 -23.65 -5.90 23.88
C LEU A 474 -23.99 -6.85 22.72
N ARG A 475 -24.32 -6.30 21.55
CA ARG A 475 -24.54 -7.08 20.33
C ARG A 475 -23.32 -7.93 19.98
N GLU A 476 -22.11 -7.37 20.06
CA GLU A 476 -20.89 -8.10 19.71
C GLU A 476 -20.61 -9.29 20.63
N VAL A 477 -20.60 -9.07 21.95
CA VAL A 477 -20.34 -10.14 22.92
C VAL A 477 -21.43 -11.22 22.89
N THR A 478 -22.68 -10.83 22.67
CA THR A 478 -23.80 -11.79 22.57
C THR A 478 -23.80 -12.57 21.26
N ALA A 479 -23.29 -11.99 20.16
CA ALA A 479 -23.03 -12.72 18.93
C ALA A 479 -21.90 -13.75 19.08
N GLY A 480 -21.00 -13.55 20.05
CA GLY A 480 -19.89 -14.46 20.34
C GLY A 480 -18.51 -13.90 20.01
N HIS A 481 -18.35 -12.59 19.84
CA HIS A 481 -17.02 -12.00 19.73
C HIS A 481 -16.22 -12.17 21.04
N ASP A 482 -14.92 -12.46 20.92
CA ASP A 482 -14.00 -12.61 22.07
C ASP A 482 -13.49 -11.28 22.62
N GLY A 483 -13.74 -10.19 21.89
CA GLY A 483 -13.35 -8.85 22.27
C GLY A 483 -13.83 -7.80 21.29
N THR A 484 -13.53 -6.54 21.59
CA THR A 484 -13.98 -5.39 20.81
C THR A 484 -12.96 -4.26 20.79
N TRP A 485 -13.10 -3.33 19.85
CA TRP A 485 -12.22 -2.18 19.68
C TRP A 485 -12.81 -0.86 20.18
N ILE A 486 -11.93 -0.03 20.74
CA ILE A 486 -12.21 1.35 21.13
C ILE A 486 -11.08 2.27 20.64
N ALA A 487 -11.40 3.53 20.33
CA ALA A 487 -10.40 4.53 19.96
C ALA A 487 -10.06 5.51 21.10
N HIS A 488 -10.83 5.50 22.20
CA HIS A 488 -10.66 6.47 23.29
C HIS A 488 -10.73 5.81 24.68
N PRO A 489 -9.79 6.11 25.60
CA PRO A 489 -9.71 5.46 26.92
C PRO A 489 -10.99 5.58 27.77
N LEU A 490 -11.75 6.68 27.63
CA LEU A 490 -13.00 6.87 28.37
C LEU A 490 -14.11 5.88 27.99
N ILE A 491 -14.00 5.24 26.82
CA ILE A 491 -14.94 4.20 26.38
C ILE A 491 -14.59 2.83 27.00
N ASN A 492 -13.35 2.66 27.47
CA ASN A 492 -12.87 1.38 28.01
C ASN A 492 -13.75 0.85 29.13
N LYS A 493 -14.18 1.72 30.06
CA LYS A 493 -15.04 1.32 31.17
C LYS A 493 -16.35 0.68 30.68
N ILE A 494 -17.01 1.30 29.71
CA ILE A 494 -18.26 0.81 29.14
C ILE A 494 -18.06 -0.55 28.46
N ALA A 495 -17.05 -0.65 27.59
CA ALA A 495 -16.77 -1.89 26.86
C ALA A 495 -16.39 -3.03 27.81
N MET A 496 -15.53 -2.75 28.80
CA MET A 496 -15.11 -3.73 29.81
C MET A 496 -16.29 -4.21 30.65
N GLU A 497 -17.17 -3.32 31.12
CA GLU A 497 -18.36 -3.71 31.90
C GLU A 497 -19.28 -4.65 31.12
N VAL A 498 -19.57 -4.32 29.86
CA VAL A 498 -20.41 -5.14 28.99
C VAL A 498 -19.78 -6.52 28.75
N PHE A 499 -18.51 -6.57 28.36
CA PHE A 499 -17.83 -7.84 28.11
C PHE A 499 -17.64 -8.65 29.39
N ASN A 500 -17.29 -8.04 30.53
CA ASN A 500 -17.18 -8.76 31.80
C ASN A 500 -18.48 -9.42 32.22
N LYS A 501 -19.63 -8.78 31.94
CA LYS A 501 -20.95 -9.31 32.30
C LYS A 501 -21.36 -10.50 31.44
N HIS A 502 -21.01 -10.49 30.15
CA HIS A 502 -21.52 -11.46 29.17
C HIS A 502 -20.49 -12.50 28.72
N MET A 503 -19.19 -12.25 28.90
CA MET A 503 -18.10 -13.16 28.63
C MET A 503 -17.46 -13.62 29.94
N LEU A 504 -17.94 -14.76 30.47
CA LEU A 504 -17.54 -15.28 31.79
C LEU A 504 -16.08 -15.75 31.84
N GLY A 505 -15.56 -16.21 30.70
CA GLY A 505 -14.17 -16.68 30.56
C GLY A 505 -13.23 -15.60 30.04
N PRO A 506 -11.98 -15.97 29.74
CA PRO A 506 -11.06 -15.09 29.02
C PRO A 506 -11.50 -14.87 27.56
N ASN A 507 -12.26 -15.81 26.99
CA ASN A 507 -12.76 -15.79 25.61
C ASN A 507 -14.01 -16.71 25.48
N GLN A 508 -14.58 -16.75 24.28
CA GLN A 508 -15.79 -17.47 23.87
C GLN A 508 -15.53 -18.54 22.81
N TYR A 509 -14.33 -19.11 22.71
CA TYR A 509 -14.00 -20.13 21.69
C TYR A 509 -14.93 -21.36 21.70
N HIS A 510 -15.62 -21.60 22.82
CA HIS A 510 -16.62 -22.67 22.97
C HIS A 510 -17.96 -22.37 22.27
N VAL A 511 -18.24 -21.11 21.91
CA VAL A 511 -19.43 -20.68 21.17
C VAL A 511 -19.23 -20.97 19.69
N ARG A 512 -19.26 -22.25 19.30
CA ARG A 512 -18.84 -22.71 17.96
C ARG A 512 -19.71 -22.22 16.78
N ARG A 513 -20.92 -21.72 17.05
CA ARG A 513 -21.88 -21.25 16.03
C ARG A 513 -22.15 -22.30 14.93
N GLU A 514 -22.31 -23.58 15.30
CA GLU A 514 -22.49 -24.69 14.34
C GLU A 514 -23.78 -24.60 13.52
N GLU A 515 -24.74 -23.78 13.95
CA GLU A 515 -25.98 -23.47 13.24
C GLU A 515 -25.77 -22.49 12.06
N VAL A 516 -24.69 -21.71 12.07
CA VAL A 516 -24.44 -20.70 11.05
C VAL A 516 -24.18 -21.38 9.69
N ARG A 517 -24.93 -20.96 8.68
CA ARG A 517 -24.71 -21.28 7.27
C ARG A 517 -24.72 -19.96 6.52
N VAL A 518 -23.64 -19.67 5.82
CA VAL A 518 -23.47 -18.45 5.03
C VAL A 518 -23.11 -18.89 3.61
N ALA A 519 -23.97 -18.57 2.66
CA ALA A 519 -23.70 -18.75 1.24
C ALA A 519 -22.94 -17.54 0.70
N ALA A 520 -22.26 -17.72 -0.44
CA ALA A 520 -21.57 -16.61 -1.11
C ALA A 520 -22.49 -15.43 -1.41
N ALA A 521 -23.74 -15.71 -1.81
CA ALA A 521 -24.75 -14.69 -2.08
C ALA A 521 -25.11 -13.83 -0.84
N ASP A 522 -24.99 -14.38 0.37
CA ASP A 522 -25.29 -13.64 1.60
C ASP A 522 -24.26 -12.53 1.83
N LEU A 523 -22.97 -12.81 1.58
CA LEU A 523 -21.86 -11.84 1.65
C LEU A 523 -21.92 -10.78 0.55
N LEU A 524 -22.71 -11.03 -0.50
CA LEU A 524 -22.88 -10.15 -1.66
C LEU A 524 -24.23 -9.43 -1.68
N ASN A 525 -25.04 -9.57 -0.63
CA ASN A 525 -26.38 -9.03 -0.61
C ASN A 525 -26.39 -7.50 -0.43
N THR A 526 -26.93 -6.79 -1.43
CA THR A 526 -26.98 -5.33 -1.49
C THR A 526 -28.30 -4.74 -1.01
N ASN A 527 -29.21 -5.57 -0.47
CA ASN A 527 -30.47 -5.11 0.13
C ASN A 527 -30.19 -4.43 1.47
N VAL A 528 -29.76 -3.18 1.41
CA VAL A 528 -29.50 -2.31 2.56
C VAL A 528 -30.58 -1.25 2.62
N PRO A 529 -31.32 -1.12 3.74
CA PRO A 529 -32.27 -0.03 3.90
C PRO A 529 -31.52 1.31 3.99
N GLY A 530 -32.09 2.36 3.42
CA GLY A 530 -31.51 3.70 3.44
C GLY A 530 -31.66 4.41 2.10
N GLU A 531 -31.29 5.68 2.09
CA GLU A 531 -31.31 6.54 0.92
C GLU A 531 -29.96 7.24 0.77
N ILE A 532 -29.73 7.87 -0.39
CA ILE A 532 -28.57 8.74 -0.59
C ILE A 532 -29.06 10.16 -0.35
N THR A 533 -28.59 10.80 0.72
CA THR A 533 -29.15 12.09 1.15
C THR A 533 -28.23 13.25 0.81
N THR A 534 -28.81 14.44 0.64
CA THR A 534 -28.05 15.69 0.47
C THR A 534 -27.06 15.91 1.63
N GLU A 535 -27.49 15.59 2.85
CA GLU A 535 -26.63 15.65 4.05
C GLU A 535 -25.50 14.63 4.00
N GLY A 536 -25.79 13.38 3.61
CA GLY A 536 -24.82 12.29 3.48
C GLY A 536 -23.71 12.61 2.47
N VAL A 537 -24.07 13.14 1.31
CA VAL A 537 -23.11 13.57 0.27
C VAL A 537 -22.22 14.72 0.77
N ARG A 538 -22.82 15.77 1.35
CA ARG A 538 -22.05 16.90 1.92
C ARG A 538 -21.15 16.47 3.08
N SER A 539 -21.62 15.54 3.92
CA SER A 539 -20.83 14.95 5.00
C SER A 539 -19.63 14.19 4.44
N ASN A 540 -19.83 13.34 3.41
CA ASN A 540 -18.75 12.61 2.76
C ASN A 540 -17.70 13.56 2.15
N ILE A 541 -18.13 14.64 1.47
CA ILE A 541 -17.19 15.65 0.94
C ILE A 541 -16.39 16.28 2.08
N THR A 542 -17.06 16.77 3.11
CA THR A 542 -16.41 17.49 4.21
C THR A 542 -15.42 16.58 4.96
N THR A 543 -15.83 15.35 5.27
CA THR A 543 -14.98 14.37 5.96
C THR A 543 -13.77 13.98 5.10
N SER A 544 -13.97 13.72 3.80
CA SER A 544 -12.88 13.38 2.88
C SER A 544 -11.86 14.51 2.80
N LEU A 545 -12.30 15.76 2.61
CA LEU A 545 -11.41 16.92 2.58
C LEU A 545 -10.66 17.14 3.90
N ALA A 546 -11.37 17.07 5.03
CA ALA A 546 -10.79 17.29 6.35
C ALA A 546 -9.72 16.25 6.70
N TYR A 547 -10.05 14.97 6.52
CA TYR A 547 -9.11 13.88 6.80
C TYR A 547 -7.92 13.91 5.85
N THR A 548 -8.15 13.99 4.53
CA THR A 548 -7.07 13.99 3.55
C THR A 548 -6.11 15.16 3.75
N ALA A 549 -6.63 16.36 4.05
CA ALA A 549 -5.78 17.51 4.32
C ALA A 549 -4.96 17.35 5.61
N ALA A 550 -5.54 16.79 6.68
CA ALA A 550 -4.81 16.50 7.92
C ALA A 550 -3.73 15.41 7.71
N TRP A 551 -4.06 14.37 6.95
CA TRP A 551 -3.14 13.27 6.64
C TRP A 551 -1.93 13.77 5.84
N ILE A 552 -2.15 14.61 4.82
CA ILE A 552 -1.06 15.26 4.08
C ILE A 552 -0.22 16.17 5.00
N GLY A 553 -0.86 16.80 5.99
CA GLY A 553 -0.22 17.57 7.05
C GLY A 553 0.57 16.76 8.09
N GLY A 554 0.56 15.43 8.01
CA GLY A 554 1.30 14.54 8.92
C GLY A 554 0.48 13.98 10.08
N ASN A 555 -0.84 14.18 10.09
CA ASN A 555 -1.74 13.64 11.12
C ASN A 555 -2.76 12.65 10.52
N GLY A 556 -2.62 11.36 10.84
CA GLY A 556 -3.54 10.31 10.38
C GLY A 556 -4.66 9.94 11.35
N CYS A 557 -4.73 10.57 12.52
CA CYS A 557 -5.73 10.28 13.55
C CYS A 557 -6.34 11.60 14.03
N ILE A 558 -7.52 11.94 13.50
CA ILE A 558 -8.15 13.23 13.78
C ILE A 558 -9.47 13.08 14.54
N PRO A 559 -9.70 13.91 15.58
CA PRO A 559 -11.04 14.06 16.13
C PRO A 559 -11.88 14.88 15.15
N PHE A 560 -12.95 14.30 14.63
CA PHE A 560 -13.86 14.95 13.70
C PHE A 560 -15.30 14.54 14.01
N ASN A 561 -16.21 15.51 14.20
CA ASN A 561 -17.61 15.25 14.58
C ASN A 561 -17.78 14.28 15.76
N TYR A 562 -16.94 14.43 16.79
CA TYR A 562 -16.90 13.57 17.99
C TYR A 562 -16.58 12.09 17.71
N LEU A 563 -16.00 11.80 16.54
CA LEU A 563 -15.44 10.50 16.19
C LEU A 563 -13.93 10.64 16.02
N MET A 564 -13.17 9.59 16.37
CA MET A 564 -11.77 9.49 16.03
C MET A 564 -11.65 8.82 14.66
N GLU A 565 -11.34 9.61 13.63
CA GLU A 565 -11.32 9.16 12.24
C GLU A 565 -9.91 8.76 11.79
N ASP A 566 -9.86 7.73 10.94
CA ASP A 566 -8.68 7.17 10.31
C ASP A 566 -8.84 7.11 8.76
N ALA A 567 -7.85 6.54 8.06
CA ALA A 567 -7.83 6.59 6.60
C ALA A 567 -9.00 5.83 5.95
N ALA A 568 -9.47 4.75 6.55
CA ALA A 568 -10.64 4.01 6.09
C ALA A 568 -11.90 4.91 5.98
N THR A 569 -12.06 5.91 6.84
CA THR A 569 -13.14 6.89 6.74
C THR A 569 -13.00 7.76 5.48
N ALA A 570 -11.80 8.23 5.16
CA ALA A 570 -11.58 8.98 3.92
C ALA A 570 -11.73 8.11 2.66
N GLU A 571 -11.39 6.83 2.75
CA GLU A 571 -11.56 5.86 1.67
C GLU A 571 -13.04 5.60 1.34
N ILE A 572 -13.86 5.27 2.35
CA ILE A 572 -15.29 5.01 2.11
C ILE A 572 -16.00 6.26 1.59
N THR A 573 -15.67 7.44 2.14
CA THR A 573 -16.30 8.70 1.74
C THR A 573 -15.99 9.05 0.28
N ARG A 574 -14.73 8.98 -0.16
CA ARG A 574 -14.38 9.26 -1.56
C ARG A 574 -14.97 8.24 -2.54
N VAL A 575 -14.99 6.95 -2.16
CA VAL A 575 -15.44 5.87 -3.05
C VAL A 575 -16.98 5.87 -3.17
N GLN A 576 -17.72 6.21 -2.12
CA GLN A 576 -19.17 6.45 -2.24
C GLN A 576 -19.49 7.62 -3.17
N LEU A 577 -18.79 8.75 -3.03
CA LEU A 577 -18.96 9.89 -3.95
C LEU A 577 -18.70 9.49 -5.40
N TRP A 578 -17.61 8.75 -5.65
CA TRP A 578 -17.33 8.19 -6.97
C TRP A 578 -18.46 7.25 -7.46
N GLN A 579 -18.93 6.33 -6.61
CA GLN A 579 -19.97 5.35 -6.97
C GLN A 579 -21.27 6.04 -7.38
N TRP A 580 -21.71 7.02 -6.58
CA TRP A 580 -22.93 7.75 -6.83
C TRP A 580 -22.86 8.58 -8.11
N VAL A 581 -21.72 9.20 -8.40
CA VAL A 581 -21.48 9.91 -9.67
C VAL A 581 -21.42 8.96 -10.87
N LYS A 582 -20.65 7.87 -10.76
CA LYS A 582 -20.46 6.88 -11.85
C LYS A 582 -21.79 6.31 -12.34
N TYR A 583 -22.70 6.06 -11.40
CA TYR A 583 -23.99 5.43 -11.68
C TYR A 583 -25.17 6.41 -11.70
N GLN A 584 -24.90 7.71 -11.63
CA GLN A 584 -25.93 8.77 -11.65
C GLN A 584 -27.04 8.48 -10.63
N SER A 585 -26.63 8.17 -9.40
CA SER A 585 -27.55 7.93 -8.30
C SER A 585 -28.33 9.21 -7.97
N ARG A 586 -29.50 9.05 -7.35
CA ARG A 586 -30.37 10.18 -6.99
C ARG A 586 -30.26 10.50 -5.51
N LEU A 587 -30.28 11.79 -5.21
CA LEU A 587 -30.49 12.31 -3.87
C LEU A 587 -31.93 12.01 -3.42
N ASP A 588 -32.16 12.16 -2.11
CA ASP A 588 -33.47 12.24 -1.45
C ASP A 588 -34.40 13.30 -2.08
N THR A 589 -33.83 14.35 -2.67
CA THR A 589 -34.56 15.38 -3.44
C THR A 589 -34.98 14.94 -4.84
N GLY A 590 -34.48 13.80 -5.32
CA GLY A 590 -34.65 13.29 -6.68
C GLY A 590 -33.63 13.80 -7.70
N GLU A 591 -32.79 14.78 -7.35
CA GLU A 591 -31.71 15.30 -8.21
C GLU A 591 -30.62 14.23 -8.46
N LEU A 592 -30.05 14.22 -9.67
CA LEU A 592 -28.96 13.31 -10.02
C LEU A 592 -27.64 13.82 -9.44
N ILE A 593 -26.85 12.91 -8.90
CA ILE A 593 -25.50 13.22 -8.42
C ILE A 593 -24.56 13.22 -9.63
N THR A 594 -24.13 14.42 -10.05
CA THR A 594 -23.22 14.61 -11.19
C THR A 594 -21.82 15.07 -10.75
N LYS A 595 -20.86 15.02 -11.67
CA LYS A 595 -19.49 15.51 -11.43
C LYS A 595 -19.51 17.00 -11.09
N GLU A 596 -20.32 17.76 -11.82
CA GLU A 596 -20.46 19.20 -11.69
C GLU A 596 -21.08 19.59 -10.34
N LEU A 597 -22.08 18.81 -9.86
CA LEU A 597 -22.68 19.02 -8.55
C LEU A 597 -21.65 18.81 -7.43
N ILE A 598 -20.91 17.69 -7.48
CA ILE A 598 -19.87 17.41 -6.48
C ILE A 598 -18.75 18.44 -6.55
N ASP A 599 -18.33 18.87 -7.74
CA ASP A 599 -17.32 19.92 -7.89
C ASP A 599 -17.72 21.24 -7.24
N ALA A 600 -18.97 21.65 -7.44
CA ALA A 600 -19.52 22.87 -6.86
C ALA A 600 -19.56 22.79 -5.33
N TRP A 601 -20.02 21.66 -4.77
CA TRP A 601 -20.05 21.47 -3.32
C TRP A 601 -18.66 21.33 -2.71
N VAL A 602 -17.69 20.74 -3.41
CA VAL A 602 -16.29 20.73 -2.96
C VAL A 602 -15.75 22.16 -2.87
N ASP A 603 -16.02 23.01 -3.87
CA ASP A 603 -15.59 24.42 -3.85
C ASP A 603 -16.29 25.24 -2.76
N GLU A 604 -17.57 24.96 -2.51
CA GLU A 604 -18.37 25.56 -1.43
C GLU A 604 -17.81 25.20 -0.04
N LEU A 605 -17.48 23.93 0.18
CA LEU A 605 -17.16 23.40 1.51
C LEU A 605 -15.67 23.51 1.88
N ALA A 606 -14.76 23.46 0.90
CA ALA A 606 -13.32 23.49 1.16
C ALA A 606 -12.83 24.66 2.04
N PRO A 607 -13.32 25.91 1.89
CA PRO A 607 -12.90 27.03 2.75
C PRO A 607 -13.24 26.84 4.23
N GLY A 608 -14.24 26.01 4.56
CA GLY A 608 -14.67 25.74 5.94
C GLY A 608 -13.79 24.74 6.69
N ILE A 609 -12.97 23.95 5.98
CA ILE A 609 -12.29 22.78 6.54
C ILE A 609 -11.35 23.11 7.70
N LYS A 610 -10.64 24.24 7.66
CA LYS A 610 -9.72 24.64 8.75
C LYS A 610 -10.42 24.88 10.09
N LYS A 611 -11.70 25.26 10.07
CA LYS A 611 -12.48 25.43 11.30
C LYS A 611 -12.89 24.08 11.90
N LEU A 612 -13.04 23.06 11.05
CA LEU A 612 -13.50 21.73 11.43
C LEU A 612 -12.35 20.78 11.81
N ALA A 613 -11.17 20.97 11.21
CA ALA A 613 -9.96 20.19 11.48
C ALA A 613 -8.80 21.12 11.88
N PRO A 614 -8.63 21.42 13.19
CA PRO A 614 -7.55 22.28 13.67
C PRO A 614 -6.18 21.72 13.31
N GLY A 615 -5.27 22.60 12.84
CA GLY A 615 -3.91 22.24 12.44
C GLY A 615 -3.72 22.00 10.94
N VAL A 616 -4.80 21.93 10.16
CA VAL A 616 -4.76 21.84 8.70
C VAL A 616 -4.34 23.17 8.06
N LYS A 617 -3.46 23.11 7.04
CA LYS A 617 -2.99 24.28 6.27
C LYS A 617 -3.79 24.45 4.98
N ASP A 618 -3.91 25.68 4.48
CA ASP A 618 -4.66 25.97 3.24
C ASP A 618 -4.08 25.20 2.04
N ALA A 619 -2.75 25.09 1.94
CA ALA A 619 -2.08 24.33 0.89
C ALA A 619 -2.46 22.83 0.90
N ASP A 620 -2.68 22.24 2.08
CA ASP A 620 -3.09 20.84 2.21
C ASP A 620 -4.55 20.64 1.77
N VAL A 621 -5.41 21.64 2.05
CA VAL A 621 -6.81 21.65 1.60
C VAL A 621 -6.90 21.73 0.08
N VAL A 622 -6.04 22.53 -0.57
CA VAL A 622 -5.98 22.61 -2.03
C VAL A 622 -5.64 21.25 -2.64
N ILE A 623 -4.61 20.57 -2.12
CA ILE A 623 -4.24 19.22 -2.59
C ILE A 623 -5.39 18.23 -2.38
N ALA A 624 -6.02 18.24 -1.20
CA ALA A 624 -7.15 17.35 -0.89
C ALA A 624 -8.34 17.59 -1.82
N LYS A 625 -8.66 18.86 -2.11
CA LYS A 625 -9.70 19.25 -3.06
C LYS A 625 -9.41 18.73 -4.46
N ASP A 626 -8.22 19.00 -4.99
CA ASP A 626 -7.86 18.61 -6.36
C ASP A 626 -7.83 17.08 -6.49
N TYR A 627 -7.32 16.39 -5.47
CA TYR A 627 -7.33 14.94 -5.38
C TYR A 627 -8.76 14.38 -5.41
N LEU A 628 -9.65 14.84 -4.52
CA LEU A 628 -11.03 14.35 -4.45
C LEU A 628 -11.78 14.57 -5.76
N LYS A 629 -11.64 15.76 -6.34
CA LYS A 629 -12.20 16.11 -7.66
C LYS A 629 -11.67 15.20 -8.77
N HIS A 630 -10.40 14.83 -8.74
CA HIS A 630 -9.85 13.86 -9.71
C HIS A 630 -10.46 12.47 -9.52
N GLN A 631 -10.52 11.97 -8.29
CA GLN A 631 -11.02 10.63 -7.97
C GLN A 631 -12.49 10.44 -8.38
N VAL A 632 -13.35 11.42 -8.10
CA VAL A 632 -14.77 11.36 -8.46
C VAL A 632 -14.99 11.33 -9.98
N ARG A 633 -14.07 11.91 -10.77
CA ARG A 633 -14.18 11.93 -12.23
C ARG A 633 -13.64 10.68 -12.92
N GLY A 634 -12.84 9.89 -12.22
CA GLY A 634 -12.15 8.71 -12.75
C GLY A 634 -13.12 7.65 -13.28
N GLU A 635 -12.67 6.88 -14.28
CA GLU A 635 -13.45 5.75 -14.79
C GLU A 635 -13.67 4.70 -13.70
N TRP A 636 -12.62 4.41 -12.95
CA TRP A 636 -12.58 3.59 -11.74
C TRP A 636 -11.88 4.38 -10.63
N PRO A 637 -12.24 4.17 -9.35
CA PRO A 637 -11.52 4.81 -8.26
C PRO A 637 -10.13 4.18 -8.15
N SER A 638 -9.12 4.96 -7.74
CA SER A 638 -7.82 4.39 -7.41
C SER A 638 -7.92 3.39 -6.25
N GLU A 639 -6.96 2.47 -6.13
CA GLU A 639 -7.00 1.45 -5.09
C GLU A 639 -6.95 2.05 -3.68
N PHE A 640 -6.07 3.00 -3.41
CA PHE A 640 -5.93 3.62 -2.09
C PHE A 640 -5.48 5.08 -2.21
N LEU A 641 -6.08 5.98 -1.42
CA LEU A 641 -5.68 7.38 -1.32
C LEU A 641 -4.28 7.52 -0.75
N THR A 642 -3.89 6.63 0.15
CA THR A 642 -2.59 6.65 0.82
C THR A 642 -1.46 6.33 -0.17
N SER A 643 -1.68 5.40 -1.12
CA SER A 643 -0.75 5.16 -2.23
C SER A 643 -0.64 6.38 -3.15
N ASP A 644 -1.77 6.96 -3.55
CA ASP A 644 -1.78 8.11 -4.46
C ASP A 644 -1.08 9.35 -3.86
N LEU A 645 -1.21 9.53 -2.53
CA LEU A 645 -0.70 10.70 -1.83
C LEU A 645 0.68 10.50 -1.19
N MET A 646 1.19 9.27 -1.13
CA MET A 646 2.55 8.96 -0.64
C MET A 646 3.65 9.83 -1.30
N PRO A 647 3.63 10.10 -2.62
CA PRO A 647 4.57 11.00 -3.28
C PRO A 647 4.67 12.40 -2.66
N TYR A 648 3.55 12.97 -2.17
CA TYR A 648 3.54 14.28 -1.53
C TYR A 648 4.28 14.25 -0.20
N LEU A 649 4.05 13.19 0.60
CA LEU A 649 4.76 13.01 1.86
C LEU A 649 6.26 12.77 1.60
N ALA A 650 6.61 11.95 0.61
CA ALA A 650 8.01 11.65 0.28
C ALA A 650 8.79 12.90 -0.12
N THR A 651 8.17 13.73 -0.95
CA THR A 651 8.74 15.02 -1.35
C THR A 651 8.94 15.95 -0.14
N ARG A 652 7.97 16.00 0.80
CA ARG A 652 8.09 16.79 2.04
C ARG A 652 9.19 16.28 2.97
N ASP A 653 9.44 14.99 2.95
CA ASP A 653 10.51 14.35 3.73
C ASP A 653 11.90 14.47 3.05
N GLY A 654 11.99 15.14 1.91
CA GLY A 654 13.26 15.44 1.23
C GLY A 654 13.69 14.42 0.17
N VAL A 655 12.82 13.48 -0.22
CA VAL A 655 13.14 12.55 -1.32
C VAL A 655 13.16 13.32 -2.64
N GLU A 656 14.21 13.11 -3.44
CA GLU A 656 14.35 13.80 -4.72
C GLU A 656 13.14 13.53 -5.64
N PRO A 657 12.56 14.57 -6.27
CA PRO A 657 11.39 14.41 -7.12
C PRO A 657 11.58 13.39 -8.25
N LYS A 658 12.81 13.18 -8.75
CA LYS A 658 13.11 12.17 -9.78
C LYS A 658 12.89 10.73 -9.29
N LEU A 659 13.18 10.47 -8.02
CA LEU A 659 12.96 9.18 -7.37
C LEU A 659 11.48 8.97 -7.03
N VAL A 660 10.74 10.06 -6.82
CA VAL A 660 9.29 10.06 -6.63
C VAL A 660 8.52 9.93 -7.96
N LYS A 661 9.08 10.44 -9.07
CA LYS A 661 8.42 10.60 -10.39
C LYS A 661 8.01 9.29 -11.07
N ALA A 662 8.60 8.15 -10.69
CA ALA A 662 8.18 6.85 -11.21
C ALA A 662 6.76 6.45 -10.74
N ALA A 663 6.20 7.10 -9.70
CA ALA A 663 4.93 6.75 -9.08
C ALA A 663 3.76 7.73 -9.33
N LEU A 664 3.99 8.90 -9.95
CA LEU A 664 2.93 9.89 -10.18
C LEU A 664 2.18 9.60 -11.50
N LEU A 665 1.02 8.95 -11.41
CA LEU A 665 0.05 8.80 -12.50
C LEU A 665 -0.82 10.05 -12.72
N LEU A 666 -0.67 11.09 -11.91
CA LEU A 666 -1.34 12.37 -12.14
C LEU A 666 -0.50 13.22 -13.11
N PRO A 667 -1.11 13.84 -14.15
CA PRO A 667 -0.39 14.76 -15.02
C PRO A 667 0.23 15.88 -14.18
N PRO A 668 1.37 16.47 -14.60
CA PRO A 668 1.98 17.56 -13.87
C PRO A 668 0.96 18.69 -13.75
N MET A 669 0.41 18.88 -12.55
CA MET A 669 -0.41 20.06 -12.27
C MET A 669 0.48 21.28 -12.42
N SER A 670 0.06 22.13 -13.34
CA SER A 670 0.63 23.42 -13.66
C SER A 670 0.92 24.25 -12.40
N VAL A 671 2.18 24.68 -12.28
CA VAL A 671 2.68 25.90 -11.60
C VAL A 671 2.84 25.89 -10.08
N VAL A 672 2.15 25.08 -9.26
CA VAL A 672 2.27 25.26 -7.78
C VAL A 672 3.54 24.62 -7.16
N VAL A 673 4.09 23.56 -7.75
CA VAL A 673 5.27 22.87 -7.16
C VAL A 673 6.57 23.68 -7.29
N PHE A 674 6.64 24.62 -8.25
CA PHE A 674 7.83 25.46 -8.46
C PHE A 674 7.94 26.63 -7.47
N GLU A 675 6.83 27.09 -6.87
CA GLU A 675 6.86 28.23 -5.94
C GLU A 675 7.21 27.84 -4.50
N ILE A 676 6.94 26.58 -4.08
CA ILE A 676 7.22 26.13 -2.71
C ILE A 676 8.73 25.96 -2.47
N SER A 677 9.53 25.69 -3.51
CA SER A 677 10.99 25.57 -3.34
C SER A 677 11.71 26.92 -3.19
N GLN A 678 11.02 28.06 -3.40
CA GLN A 678 11.65 29.39 -3.33
C GLN A 678 11.35 30.17 -2.05
N GLN A 679 10.41 29.72 -1.21
CA GLN A 679 10.01 30.48 0.00
C GLN A 679 10.55 29.93 1.33
N VAL A 680 11.35 28.86 1.33
CA VAL A 680 11.96 28.31 2.55
C VAL A 680 13.43 27.96 2.33
N LEU A 681 14.28 28.98 2.15
CA LEU A 681 15.72 28.86 2.36
C LEU A 681 16.21 30.15 3.04
N PRO A 682 16.73 30.11 4.27
CA PRO A 682 17.59 31.19 4.75
C PRO A 682 18.93 31.12 4.02
N GLU A 683 19.36 32.24 3.44
CA GLU A 683 20.72 32.43 2.93
C GLU A 683 21.73 32.24 4.07
N SER A 684 22.48 31.14 4.03
CA SER A 684 23.85 31.11 4.52
C SER A 684 24.60 30.04 3.73
N ALA A 685 25.51 30.50 2.89
CA ALA A 685 26.44 29.67 2.14
C ALA A 685 27.65 29.36 3.04
N GLU A 686 27.81 28.09 3.39
CA GLU A 686 29.11 27.49 3.67
C GLU A 686 29.14 26.10 3.04
N GLU A 687 30.15 25.89 2.20
CA GLU A 687 30.45 24.66 1.47
C GLU A 687 30.91 23.55 2.42
N GLY A 688 30.41 22.32 2.22
CA GLY A 688 31.06 21.13 2.80
C GLY A 688 30.16 19.95 3.16
N THR A 689 30.21 18.91 2.32
CA THR A 689 30.17 17.46 2.65
C THR A 689 28.88 16.71 3.10
N CYS A 690 28.59 15.68 2.28
CA CYS A 690 28.20 14.30 2.56
C CYS A 690 26.74 13.90 2.90
N CYS A 691 26.12 13.20 1.93
CA CYS A 691 25.15 12.13 2.19
C CYS A 691 25.83 11.01 2.99
N HIS A 692 25.16 10.43 3.99
CA HIS A 692 25.69 9.28 4.72
C HIS A 692 25.57 8.01 3.85
N GLU A 693 26.66 7.67 3.18
CA GLU A 693 26.86 6.39 2.53
C GLU A 693 27.44 5.40 3.56
N ILE A 694 26.66 4.42 4.00
CA ILE A 694 27.17 3.28 4.76
C ILE A 694 27.59 2.22 3.74
N ARG A 695 28.90 2.05 3.54
CA ARG A 695 29.48 0.95 2.75
C ARG A 695 29.50 -0.31 3.61
N ILE A 696 28.74 -1.33 3.20
CA ILE A 696 28.82 -2.72 3.70
C ILE A 696 29.78 -3.51 2.81
#